data_AF-A0A0H5BG21-F1
#
_entry.id   AF-A0A0H5BG21-F1
#
_cell.length_a   1.000
_cell.length_b   1.000
_cell.length_c   1.000
_cell.angle_alpha   90.00
_cell.angle_beta   90.00
_cell.angle_gamma   90.00
#
_symmetry.space_group_name_H-M   'P 1'
#
loop_
_entity.id
_entity.type
_entity.pdbx_description
1 polymer ?
#
loop_
_entity_poly.entity_id
_entity_poly.type
_entity_poly.pdbx_seq_one_letter_code
_entity_poly.pdbx_strand_id
1 'polypeptide(L)'
;MTKELLWPSAPGSTPDVPGGTAGFVRGAAIQDQEGRIAPMVSILGAPTKFRDAFEAFDTTDRWNAVQIVGGDIIQVDGNVAGASYLVVSKDPLADGTETIIETFDRFVMPVRVAAGISMSQRVNGQEFSFELVSTDDWPGAVPLVPASPVAITSISQATTTLSVTTSAPHGVKIGEKVSIYGVSDSRLNYAVVTIATTPTPTTFTATAGPQGTLPSVTAGPFAAGFVLKADPLGYARNGSSLVFEGATATSESYYVRSEGGDALPSGTIAGNHAAAFSVSTAATQLVTAAGAYAFAPAGLFEILPQLEKVTFTASPTDSVAALSALFKRTQVVPNPARDYKLRFRAKNHRSASRPAGKIVSAVKTGTTTTTITFDQPHDLTTGDQIVVYGIRDQTNFANLTTPTAVASVVDALRITVALGVAATATSYGGTVIRVNGGVFAAPITQVVQSIARTANVLTVVGNSAWAGLQHGQYVNLHGVRDATTGADLGVDGPYRVREAASTNLILEPIGTAPTGADITVTNAGGAVLPRTDFRLHFIRVMEFTRLITESIGGFARGDQMDAAPVLVTNAVSAVTVTGGIAQDAAAGNPVGIGARAANANQAAMSATGDLVHLMATMIGALVQKPYSIPEADWSYTGAAVTTTTDVVLATTAGAGIRRYLTAIQIKNTNATATEVVVKDGSTVIWRLLAPANMAIGDAIVFPSPLKTSANAALNFACITTGANVYVAAQGYTAP
;
A
#
# COMPACT_ATOMS: atom_id res chain seq x y z
N MET A 1 -29.31 57.40 1.03
CA MET A 1 -28.48 57.53 -0.18
C MET A 1 -28.42 56.16 -0.85
N THR A 2 -29.16 56.02 -1.95
CA THR A 2 -29.24 54.83 -2.80
C THR A 2 -27.92 54.63 -3.52
N LYS A 3 -27.26 53.48 -3.32
CA LYS A 3 -26.06 53.11 -4.09
C LYS A 3 -26.40 51.88 -4.93
N GLU A 4 -26.48 52.11 -6.23
CA GLU A 4 -26.85 51.17 -7.26
C GLU A 4 -25.87 49.99 -7.34
N LEU A 5 -26.45 48.80 -7.50
CA LEU A 5 -25.77 47.55 -7.79
C LEU A 5 -25.55 47.48 -9.32
N LEU A 6 -24.35 47.79 -9.80
CA LEU A 6 -23.99 47.63 -11.21
C LEU A 6 -23.47 46.22 -11.47
N TRP A 7 -24.27 45.40 -12.17
CA TRP A 7 -23.80 44.22 -12.90
C TRP A 7 -22.87 44.66 -14.06
N PRO A 8 -21.81 43.91 -14.42
CA PRO A 8 -20.99 44.26 -15.58
C PRO A 8 -21.70 43.90 -16.89
N SER A 9 -21.66 44.85 -17.81
CA SER A 9 -22.18 44.80 -19.18
C SER A 9 -21.42 43.84 -20.11
N ALA A 10 -22.10 43.46 -21.20
CA ALA A 10 -21.74 42.53 -22.27
C ALA A 10 -20.42 42.85 -23.04
N PRO A 11 -19.86 41.88 -23.82
CA PRO A 11 -18.46 41.85 -24.23
C PRO A 11 -18.18 42.62 -25.54
N GLY A 12 -17.03 43.30 -25.59
CA GLY A 12 -16.56 44.02 -26.78
C GLY A 12 -15.03 43.98 -26.95
N SER A 13 -14.60 43.32 -28.03
CA SER A 13 -13.47 43.63 -28.92
C SER A 13 -12.04 43.82 -28.39
N THR A 14 -11.53 42.93 -27.53
CA THR A 14 -10.08 42.68 -27.41
C THR A 14 -9.82 41.18 -27.51
N PRO A 15 -8.78 40.71 -28.23
CA PRO A 15 -8.43 39.31 -28.26
C PRO A 15 -7.85 38.93 -26.89
N ASP A 16 -8.71 38.43 -26.00
CA ASP A 16 -8.30 37.72 -24.78
C ASP A 16 -7.58 36.44 -25.21
N VAL A 17 -6.27 36.51 -25.36
CA VAL A 17 -5.40 35.34 -25.17
C VAL A 17 -5.15 35.27 -23.65
N PRO A 18 -5.73 34.32 -22.90
CA PRO A 18 -5.51 34.25 -21.47
C PRO A 18 -4.12 33.67 -21.21
N GLY A 19 -3.12 34.55 -21.12
CA GLY A 19 -1.94 34.28 -20.29
C GLY A 19 -2.43 34.15 -18.84
N GLY A 20 -2.15 33.01 -18.22
CA GLY A 20 -2.68 32.62 -16.91
C GLY A 20 -2.51 33.71 -15.86
N THR A 21 -3.57 34.49 -15.64
CA THR A 21 -3.65 35.48 -14.58
C THR A 21 -4.54 34.91 -13.49
N ALA A 22 -4.03 34.88 -12.26
CA ALA A 22 -4.69 34.32 -11.09
C ALA A 22 -6.14 34.82 -10.95
N GLY A 23 -7.10 33.90 -11.02
CA GLY A 23 -8.49 34.19 -10.70
C GLY A 23 -8.66 34.35 -9.20
N PHE A 24 -8.71 35.58 -8.70
CA PHE A 24 -9.12 35.83 -7.32
C PHE A 24 -10.62 35.52 -7.20
N VAL A 25 -10.98 34.49 -6.44
CA VAL A 25 -12.34 34.42 -5.91
C VAL A 25 -12.45 35.52 -4.86
N ARG A 26 -13.06 36.65 -5.22
CA ARG A 26 -13.46 37.68 -4.25
C ARG A 26 -14.62 37.14 -3.42
N GLY A 27 -14.34 36.24 -2.48
CA GLY A 27 -15.21 36.08 -1.32
C GLY A 27 -15.29 37.44 -0.63
N ALA A 28 -16.49 37.91 -0.31
CA ALA A 28 -16.67 39.16 0.42
C ALA A 28 -15.70 39.19 1.61
N ALA A 29 -14.86 40.22 1.70
CA ALA A 29 -13.98 40.38 2.84
C ALA A 29 -14.86 40.42 4.09
N ILE A 30 -14.84 39.36 4.90
CA ILE A 30 -15.45 39.37 6.22
C ILE A 30 -14.51 40.23 7.07
N GLN A 31 -14.78 41.52 7.09
CA GLN A 31 -14.18 42.43 8.05
C GLN A 31 -14.87 42.19 9.38
N ASP A 32 -14.09 42.04 10.46
CA ASP A 32 -14.67 42.15 11.78
C ASP A 32 -15.11 43.61 12.05
N GLN A 33 -15.78 43.82 13.18
CA GLN A 33 -16.32 45.13 13.57
C GLN A 33 -15.22 46.20 13.78
N GLU A 34 -13.95 45.80 13.79
CA GLU A 34 -12.75 46.62 14.00
C GLU A 34 -11.96 46.82 12.70
N GLY A 35 -12.48 46.39 11.55
CA GLY A 35 -11.88 46.60 10.23
C GLY A 35 -10.69 45.70 9.94
N ARG A 36 -10.46 44.63 10.71
CA ARG A 36 -9.40 43.66 10.45
C ARG A 36 -9.85 42.72 9.35
N ILE A 37 -9.05 42.65 8.29
CA ILE A 37 -9.28 41.79 7.14
C ILE A 37 -8.80 40.37 7.52
N ALA A 38 -9.70 39.40 7.56
CA ALA A 38 -9.32 37.99 7.67
C ALA A 38 -8.40 37.61 6.48
N PRO A 39 -7.33 36.80 6.67
CA PRO A 39 -6.45 36.43 5.58
C PRO A 39 -7.26 35.71 4.50
N MET A 40 -7.38 36.35 3.34
CA MET A 40 -8.10 35.84 2.19
C MET A 40 -7.49 34.50 1.77
N VAL A 41 -8.33 33.52 1.44
CA VAL A 41 -7.90 32.29 0.76
C VAL A 41 -7.40 32.69 -0.62
N SER A 42 -6.08 32.80 -0.77
CA SER A 42 -5.45 33.05 -2.07
C SER A 42 -5.40 31.74 -2.84
N ILE A 43 -6.28 31.62 -3.85
CA ILE A 43 -6.25 30.53 -4.82
C ILE A 43 -5.29 30.96 -5.93
N LEU A 44 -4.05 30.49 -5.84
CA LEU A 44 -3.04 30.65 -6.88
C LEU A 44 -2.92 29.34 -7.64
N GLY A 45 -2.66 29.42 -8.95
CA GLY A 45 -2.40 28.23 -9.75
C GLY A 45 -1.14 27.51 -9.28
N ALA A 46 -1.08 26.20 -9.51
CA ALA A 46 0.14 25.40 -9.38
C ALA A 46 0.70 25.13 -10.79
N PRO A 47 1.45 26.07 -11.40
CA PRO A 47 1.98 25.87 -12.73
C PRO A 47 2.96 24.69 -12.72
N THR A 48 2.88 23.85 -13.75
CA THR A 48 3.91 22.82 -13.98
C THR A 48 5.21 23.53 -14.34
N LYS A 49 6.24 23.35 -13.52
CA LYS A 49 7.55 24.00 -13.69
C LYS A 49 8.51 23.15 -14.51
N PHE A 50 8.42 21.83 -14.36
CA PHE A 50 9.22 20.89 -15.14
C PHE A 50 8.38 19.66 -15.48
N ARG A 51 8.43 19.23 -16.74
CA ARG A 51 7.80 17.98 -17.18
C ARG A 51 8.64 17.33 -18.25
N ASP A 52 9.01 16.07 -18.04
CA ASP A 52 9.69 15.28 -19.07
C ASP A 52 8.93 13.98 -19.32
N ALA A 53 8.78 13.62 -20.59
CA ALA A 53 8.26 12.33 -21.04
C ALA A 53 9.38 11.45 -21.63
N PHE A 54 10.61 11.96 -21.65
CA PHE A 54 11.80 11.25 -22.13
C PHE A 54 11.71 10.77 -23.58
N GLU A 55 11.12 11.57 -24.47
CA GLU A 55 11.26 11.38 -25.94
C GLU A 55 12.71 11.61 -26.40
N ALA A 56 13.46 12.42 -25.63
CA ALA A 56 14.89 12.64 -25.79
C ALA A 56 15.52 12.85 -24.40
N PHE A 57 16.79 12.50 -24.26
CA PHE A 57 17.59 12.83 -23.07
C PHE A 57 18.42 14.08 -23.34
N ASP A 58 17.82 15.25 -23.12
CA ASP A 58 18.46 16.55 -23.38
C ASP A 58 19.42 16.93 -22.26
N THR A 59 20.71 16.74 -22.52
CA THR A 59 21.80 17.09 -21.58
C THR A 59 22.29 18.53 -21.72
N THR A 60 21.70 19.33 -22.61
CA THR A 60 22.14 20.71 -22.86
C THR A 60 21.39 21.66 -21.95
N ASP A 61 20.05 21.54 -21.91
CA ASP A 61 19.20 22.52 -21.24
C ASP A 61 18.41 21.94 -20.05
N ARG A 62 18.21 20.62 -20.00
CA ARG A 62 17.29 20.00 -19.02
C ARG A 62 17.99 19.16 -17.95
N TRP A 63 18.88 18.28 -18.38
CA TRP A 63 19.55 17.32 -17.51
C TRP A 63 21.06 17.57 -17.43
N ASN A 64 21.57 17.70 -16.21
CA ASN A 64 23.00 17.71 -15.94
C ASN A 64 23.46 16.29 -15.61
N ALA A 65 24.25 15.68 -16.50
CA ALA A 65 24.89 14.39 -16.26
C ALA A 65 26.17 14.60 -15.42
N VAL A 66 25.99 14.84 -14.12
CA VAL A 66 27.08 15.12 -13.15
C VAL A 66 28.18 14.07 -13.22
N GLN A 67 27.80 12.79 -13.31
CA GLN A 67 28.74 11.69 -13.39
C GLN A 67 28.09 10.52 -14.15
N ILE A 68 28.72 10.07 -15.24
CA ILE A 68 28.37 8.82 -15.91
C ILE A 68 29.58 7.91 -15.83
N VAL A 69 29.44 6.77 -15.15
CA VAL A 69 30.53 5.81 -15.05
C VAL A 69 30.62 4.99 -16.33
N GLY A 70 31.85 4.74 -16.79
CA GLY A 70 32.09 3.84 -17.92
C GLY A 70 31.53 2.45 -17.66
N GLY A 71 30.79 1.90 -18.63
CA GLY A 71 30.11 0.61 -18.52
C GLY A 71 28.62 0.72 -18.18
N ASP A 72 28.20 1.78 -17.50
CA ASP A 72 26.77 2.09 -17.33
C ASP A 72 26.19 2.60 -18.66
N ILE A 73 24.90 2.35 -18.88
CA ILE A 73 24.19 2.78 -20.09
C ILE A 73 23.08 3.73 -19.68
N ILE A 74 23.07 4.92 -20.27
CA ILE A 74 22.03 5.94 -20.09
C ILE A 74 21.55 6.35 -21.46
N GLN A 75 20.30 6.03 -21.79
CA GLN A 75 19.68 6.43 -23.05
C GLN A 75 18.15 6.34 -22.98
N VAL A 76 17.49 7.04 -23.90
CA VAL A 76 16.08 6.84 -24.16
C VAL A 76 15.87 5.52 -24.91
N ASP A 77 14.87 4.76 -24.50
CA ASP A 77 14.39 3.58 -25.22
C ASP A 77 12.86 3.52 -25.14
N GLY A 78 12.27 2.61 -25.91
CA GLY A 78 10.84 2.59 -26.19
C GLY A 78 10.59 2.87 -27.67
N ASN A 79 9.89 1.97 -28.37
CA ASN A 79 9.71 2.09 -29.83
C ASN A 79 8.31 1.79 -30.35
N VAL A 80 7.40 1.30 -29.49
CA VAL A 80 6.02 0.97 -29.86
C VAL A 80 5.06 1.29 -28.72
N ALA A 81 3.76 1.29 -29.02
CA ALA A 81 2.68 1.53 -28.04
C ALA A 81 2.80 2.86 -27.27
N GLY A 82 3.46 3.87 -27.85
CA GLY A 82 3.70 5.16 -27.20
C GLY A 82 4.64 5.10 -26.00
N ALA A 83 5.39 4.00 -25.84
CA ALA A 83 6.37 3.87 -24.77
C ALA A 83 7.62 4.72 -25.09
N SER A 84 7.99 5.58 -24.15
CA SER A 84 9.27 6.27 -24.11
C SER A 84 9.73 6.37 -22.66
N TYR A 85 10.99 6.04 -22.39
CA TYR A 85 11.55 6.11 -21.05
C TYR A 85 13.08 6.28 -21.10
N LEU A 86 13.63 7.00 -20.13
CA LEU A 86 15.07 7.02 -19.89
C LEU A 86 15.47 5.76 -19.10
N VAL A 87 16.33 4.95 -19.68
CA VAL A 87 16.93 3.79 -19.01
C VAL A 87 18.27 4.19 -18.41
N VAL A 88 18.43 3.96 -17.11
CA VAL A 88 19.73 3.95 -16.42
C VAL A 88 20.05 2.49 -16.08
N SER A 89 20.94 1.87 -16.85
CA SER A 89 21.28 0.45 -16.73
C SER A 89 22.67 0.26 -16.15
N LYS A 90 22.75 -0.33 -14.95
CA LYS A 90 24.02 -0.55 -14.24
C LYS A 90 24.81 -1.73 -14.77
N ASP A 91 26.12 -1.54 -14.88
CA ASP A 91 27.04 -2.62 -15.23
C ASP A 91 27.10 -3.68 -14.12
N PRO A 92 26.79 -4.96 -14.41
CA PRO A 92 26.91 -6.04 -13.45
C PRO A 92 28.37 -6.44 -13.16
N LEU A 93 29.34 -5.94 -13.93
CA LEU A 93 30.76 -6.31 -13.81
C LEU A 93 31.56 -5.40 -12.87
N ALA A 94 31.06 -4.20 -12.57
CA ALA A 94 31.78 -3.19 -11.79
C ALA A 94 31.18 -2.99 -10.39
N ASP A 95 32.04 -2.82 -9.38
CA ASP A 95 31.68 -2.45 -8.01
C ASP A 95 32.13 -1.02 -7.69
N GLY A 96 31.56 -0.43 -6.63
CA GLY A 96 31.97 0.90 -6.16
C GLY A 96 31.71 2.06 -7.13
N THR A 97 30.84 1.87 -8.13
CA THR A 97 30.51 2.87 -9.16
C THR A 97 29.25 3.65 -8.80
N GLU A 98 29.22 4.94 -9.14
CA GLU A 98 28.03 5.79 -8.93
C GLU A 98 27.79 6.66 -10.17
N THR A 99 26.59 6.61 -10.71
CA THR A 99 26.14 7.43 -11.85
C THR A 99 25.08 8.40 -11.33
N ILE A 100 25.23 9.68 -11.64
CA ILE A 100 24.42 10.78 -11.09
C ILE A 100 23.91 11.65 -12.23
N ILE A 101 22.60 11.82 -12.29
CA ILE A 101 21.91 12.74 -13.20
C ILE A 101 21.04 13.66 -12.35
N GLU A 102 21.08 14.96 -12.61
CA GLU A 102 20.24 15.95 -11.91
C GLU A 102 19.62 16.95 -12.88
N THR A 103 18.62 17.71 -12.45
CA THR A 103 18.07 18.81 -13.25
C THR A 103 19.01 20.02 -13.27
N PHE A 104 19.01 20.76 -14.38
CA PHE A 104 19.54 22.14 -14.37
C PHE A 104 18.62 23.06 -13.57
N ASP A 105 17.31 22.90 -13.76
CA ASP A 105 16.28 23.63 -13.03
C ASP A 105 16.34 23.38 -11.52
N ARG A 106 16.02 24.44 -10.78
CA ARG A 106 15.95 24.48 -9.32
C ARG A 106 14.52 24.69 -8.86
N PHE A 107 14.20 24.09 -7.73
CA PHE A 107 12.88 24.07 -7.13
C PHE A 107 12.90 24.58 -5.70
N VAL A 108 11.84 25.28 -5.30
CA VAL A 108 11.67 25.81 -3.94
C VAL A 108 10.45 25.16 -3.31
N MET A 109 10.54 24.83 -2.02
CA MET A 109 9.42 24.26 -1.27
C MET A 109 8.38 25.34 -0.94
N PRO A 110 7.07 25.02 -0.96
CA PRO A 110 6.47 23.72 -1.25
C PRO A 110 6.54 23.29 -2.74
N VAL A 111 6.91 22.03 -2.95
CA VAL A 111 7.02 21.44 -4.29
C VAL A 111 6.48 20.01 -4.29
N ARG A 112 5.81 19.63 -5.38
CA ARG A 112 5.36 18.28 -5.67
C ARG A 112 6.20 17.73 -6.81
N VAL A 113 6.86 16.60 -6.58
CA VAL A 113 7.66 15.89 -7.59
C VAL A 113 7.06 14.51 -7.76
N ALA A 114 6.67 14.16 -8.98
CA ALA A 114 6.10 12.86 -9.29
C ALA A 114 6.81 12.21 -10.49
N ALA A 115 7.10 10.91 -10.39
CA ALA A 115 7.76 10.14 -11.44
C ALA A 115 7.08 8.79 -11.66
N GLY A 116 6.99 8.37 -12.92
CA GLY A 116 6.62 7.01 -13.30
C GLY A 116 7.87 6.14 -13.37
N ILE A 117 7.98 5.14 -12.50
CA ILE A 117 9.22 4.36 -12.33
C ILE A 117 8.94 2.87 -12.52
N SER A 118 9.88 2.16 -13.15
CA SER A 118 9.90 0.69 -13.19
C SER A 118 11.32 0.16 -13.24
N MET A 119 11.54 -1.08 -12.82
CA MET A 119 12.85 -1.72 -12.80
C MET A 119 12.82 -3.15 -13.35
N SER A 120 13.94 -3.61 -13.94
CA SER A 120 14.06 -4.99 -14.44
C SER A 120 14.27 -6.02 -13.33
N GLN A 121 14.99 -5.67 -12.26
CA GLN A 121 15.29 -6.57 -11.16
C GLN A 121 15.71 -5.82 -9.89
N ARG A 122 15.75 -6.56 -8.78
CA ARG A 122 16.34 -6.13 -7.50
C ARG A 122 17.64 -6.89 -7.25
N VAL A 123 18.72 -6.17 -7.02
CA VAL A 123 20.04 -6.75 -6.75
C VAL A 123 20.61 -6.16 -5.48
N ASN A 124 20.93 -7.03 -4.51
CA ASN A 124 21.59 -6.58 -3.30
C ASN A 124 22.96 -5.96 -3.62
N GLY A 125 23.21 -4.78 -3.05
CA GLY A 125 24.41 -3.99 -3.33
C GLY A 125 24.32 -3.10 -4.56
N GLN A 126 23.16 -3.03 -5.21
CA GLN A 126 22.82 -1.94 -6.12
C GLN A 126 21.74 -1.05 -5.49
N GLU A 127 21.93 0.25 -5.60
CA GLU A 127 21.05 1.28 -5.04
C GLU A 127 20.65 2.23 -6.16
N PHE A 128 19.36 2.42 -6.37
CA PHE A 128 18.84 3.48 -7.26
C PHE A 128 18.04 4.45 -6.42
N SER A 129 18.16 5.75 -6.68
CA SER A 129 17.45 6.74 -5.89
C SER A 129 16.74 7.78 -6.75
N PHE A 130 15.57 8.18 -6.26
CA PHE A 130 14.75 9.29 -6.75
C PHE A 130 14.69 10.33 -5.64
N GLU A 131 15.35 11.46 -5.84
CA GLU A 131 15.67 12.39 -4.75
C GLU A 131 15.35 13.83 -5.10
N LEU A 132 14.89 14.57 -4.11
CA LEU A 132 14.88 16.02 -4.15
C LEU A 132 15.87 16.52 -3.09
N VAL A 133 16.96 17.13 -3.53
CA VAL A 133 18.13 17.45 -2.69
C VAL A 133 18.61 18.88 -2.90
N SER A 134 19.18 19.49 -1.86
CA SER A 134 19.68 20.86 -1.94
C SER A 134 20.97 21.00 -2.74
N THR A 135 21.18 22.17 -3.35
CA THR A 135 22.39 22.48 -4.16
C THR A 135 23.62 22.87 -3.35
N ASP A 136 23.48 23.05 -2.03
CA ASP A 136 24.54 23.37 -1.06
C ASP A 136 25.44 24.57 -1.46
N ASP A 137 24.98 25.45 -2.34
CA ASP A 137 25.72 26.56 -2.96
C ASP A 137 25.45 27.94 -2.32
N TRP A 138 24.78 27.98 -1.16
CA TRP A 138 24.48 29.23 -0.45
C TRP A 138 25.61 29.70 0.47
N PRO A 139 25.71 31.01 0.77
CA PRO A 139 26.73 31.55 1.68
C PRO A 139 26.69 30.91 3.07
N GLY A 140 27.84 30.41 3.55
CA GLY A 140 27.95 29.74 4.84
C GLY A 140 27.51 28.27 4.85
N ALA A 141 27.17 27.69 3.69
CA ALA A 141 27.03 26.25 3.57
C ALA A 141 28.38 25.55 3.83
N VAL A 142 28.40 24.58 4.74
CA VAL A 142 29.51 23.64 4.91
C VAL A 142 29.05 22.31 4.30
N PRO A 143 29.52 21.94 3.09
CA PRO A 143 29.12 20.69 2.46
C PRO A 143 29.41 19.49 3.38
N LEU A 144 28.51 18.50 3.41
CA LEU A 144 28.88 17.23 4.03
C LEU A 144 29.91 16.57 3.12
N VAL A 145 31.06 16.24 3.67
CA VAL A 145 32.15 15.64 2.90
C VAL A 145 32.03 14.11 2.98
N PRO A 146 32.16 13.39 1.86
CA PRO A 146 32.26 11.94 1.88
C PRO A 146 33.37 11.48 2.84
N ALA A 147 33.00 10.62 3.79
CA ALA A 147 33.96 10.09 4.76
C ALA A 147 35.01 9.22 4.07
N SER A 148 36.27 9.32 4.50
CA SER A 148 37.32 8.40 4.05
C SER A 148 37.10 7.00 4.66
N PRO A 149 37.53 5.92 3.96
CA PRO A 149 37.46 4.59 4.52
C PRO A 149 38.27 4.46 5.82
N VAL A 150 37.69 3.82 6.83
CA VAL A 150 38.35 3.54 8.11
C VAL A 150 38.75 2.07 8.14
N ALA A 151 40.02 1.77 8.42
CA ALA A 151 40.52 0.39 8.44
C ALA A 151 39.96 -0.42 9.62
N ILE A 152 39.75 -1.71 9.40
CA ILE A 152 39.27 -2.67 10.39
C ILE A 152 40.48 -3.34 11.07
N THR A 153 40.50 -3.35 12.40
CA THR A 153 41.48 -4.08 13.21
C THR A 153 40.96 -5.44 13.65
N SER A 154 39.66 -5.59 13.82
CA SER A 154 39.01 -6.86 14.11
C SER A 154 37.57 -6.87 13.60
N ILE A 155 37.17 -7.91 12.88
CA ILE A 155 35.78 -8.16 12.50
C ILE A 155 35.42 -9.62 12.72
N SER A 156 34.29 -9.86 13.37
CA SER A 156 33.74 -11.19 13.58
C SER A 156 32.21 -11.16 13.55
N GLN A 157 31.62 -12.29 13.20
CA GLN A 157 30.17 -12.46 13.22
C GLN A 157 29.82 -13.74 13.97
N ALA A 158 28.82 -13.62 14.85
CA ALA A 158 28.20 -14.74 15.53
C ALA A 158 26.71 -14.70 15.23
N THR A 159 26.21 -15.71 14.52
CA THR A 159 24.83 -15.74 13.99
C THR A 159 24.55 -14.51 13.11
N THR A 160 23.59 -13.67 13.46
CA THR A 160 23.21 -12.47 12.70
C THR A 160 23.88 -11.20 13.24
N THR A 161 24.73 -11.29 14.27
CA THR A 161 25.36 -10.13 14.91
C THR A 161 26.80 -9.99 14.46
N LEU A 162 27.06 -8.93 13.69
CA LEU A 162 28.38 -8.51 13.26
C LEU A 162 28.99 -7.56 14.29
N SER A 163 30.22 -7.83 14.69
CA SER A 163 31.03 -6.98 15.58
C SER A 163 32.24 -6.46 14.82
N VAL A 164 32.45 -5.15 14.85
CA VAL A 164 33.55 -4.49 14.13
C VAL A 164 34.32 -3.57 15.07
N THR A 165 35.64 -3.70 15.05
CA THR A 165 36.60 -2.79 15.68
C THR A 165 37.43 -2.11 14.60
N THR A 166 37.48 -0.79 14.62
CA THR A 166 38.24 0.04 13.66
C THR A 166 39.57 0.52 14.24
N SER A 167 40.52 0.87 13.37
CA SER A 167 41.85 1.37 13.76
C SER A 167 41.85 2.81 14.27
N ALA A 168 40.80 3.58 13.93
CA ALA A 168 40.59 4.96 14.34
C ALA A 168 39.10 5.17 14.68
N PRO A 169 38.72 6.28 15.34
CA PRO A 169 37.33 6.57 15.61
C PRO A 169 36.49 6.55 14.33
N HIS A 170 35.42 5.75 14.32
CA HIS A 170 34.63 5.50 13.11
C HIS A 170 33.67 6.64 12.76
N GLY A 171 33.30 7.49 13.73
CA GLY A 171 32.39 8.62 13.53
C GLY A 171 30.94 8.27 13.18
N VAL A 172 30.61 6.98 13.04
CA VAL A 172 29.23 6.52 12.77
C VAL A 172 28.35 6.52 14.02
N LYS A 173 27.04 6.67 13.80
CA LYS A 173 26.00 6.63 14.84
C LYS A 173 25.01 5.50 14.59
N ILE A 174 24.22 5.17 15.61
CA ILE A 174 23.11 4.20 15.50
C ILE A 174 22.15 4.64 14.39
N GLY A 175 21.81 3.69 13.51
CA GLY A 175 20.97 3.90 12.34
C GLY A 175 21.63 4.52 11.12
N GLU A 176 22.94 4.80 11.17
CA GLU A 176 23.67 5.13 9.95
C GLU A 176 23.96 3.87 9.12
N LYS A 177 24.07 4.07 7.81
CA LYS A 177 24.42 3.02 6.85
C LYS A 177 25.94 3.00 6.63
N VAL A 178 26.53 1.82 6.64
CA VAL A 178 27.95 1.62 6.27
C VAL A 178 28.12 0.46 5.32
N SER A 179 29.09 0.57 4.42
CA SER A 179 29.60 -0.52 3.58
C SER A 179 30.83 -1.12 4.24
N ILE A 180 30.93 -2.45 4.24
CA ILE A 180 32.06 -3.20 4.77
C ILE A 180 32.66 -3.98 3.63
N TYR A 181 33.93 -3.74 3.31
CA TYR A 181 34.59 -4.32 2.14
C TYR A 181 36.07 -4.62 2.39
N GLY A 182 36.66 -5.49 1.57
CA GLY A 182 38.08 -5.86 1.64
C GLY A 182 38.44 -6.75 2.83
N VAL A 183 37.45 -7.34 3.50
CA VAL A 183 37.67 -8.39 4.50
C VAL A 183 38.08 -9.66 3.75
N SER A 184 39.09 -10.38 4.27
CA SER A 184 39.63 -11.58 3.63
C SER A 184 38.59 -12.70 3.45
N ASP A 185 37.57 -12.77 4.31
CA ASP A 185 36.45 -13.68 4.16
C ASP A 185 35.26 -12.93 3.53
N SER A 186 34.96 -13.25 2.27
CA SER A 186 33.83 -12.69 1.51
C SER A 186 32.49 -12.68 2.24
N ARG A 187 32.23 -13.61 3.18
CA ARG A 187 30.97 -13.65 3.94
C ARG A 187 30.76 -12.44 4.84
N LEU A 188 31.84 -11.72 5.19
CA LEU A 188 31.79 -10.53 6.03
C LEU A 188 31.89 -9.23 5.22
N ASN A 189 31.94 -9.32 3.88
CA ASN A 189 31.86 -8.15 3.00
C ASN A 189 30.39 -7.83 2.72
N TYR A 190 29.88 -6.80 3.37
CA TYR A 190 28.48 -6.38 3.23
C TYR A 190 28.38 -5.09 2.42
N ALA A 191 27.54 -5.11 1.37
CA ALA A 191 27.29 -3.93 0.55
C ALA A 191 26.81 -2.74 1.40
N VAL A 192 25.81 -2.97 2.25
CA VAL A 192 25.36 -2.04 3.27
C VAL A 192 24.88 -2.79 4.51
N VAL A 193 25.27 -2.32 5.69
CA VAL A 193 24.68 -2.68 6.99
C VAL A 193 24.23 -1.43 7.73
N THR A 194 23.28 -1.59 8.63
CA THR A 194 22.80 -0.53 9.53
C THR A 194 23.47 -0.68 10.89
N ILE A 195 24.01 0.41 11.42
CA ILE A 195 24.63 0.41 12.76
C ILE A 195 23.58 0.19 13.84
N ALA A 196 23.73 -0.88 14.63
CA ALA A 196 22.83 -1.25 15.72
C ALA A 196 23.26 -0.64 17.06
N THR A 197 24.55 -0.72 17.40
CA THR A 197 25.12 -0.11 18.61
C THR A 197 26.51 0.44 18.34
N THR A 198 26.94 1.44 19.11
CA THR A 198 28.29 2.02 19.07
C THR A 198 28.88 2.06 20.50
N PRO A 199 29.35 0.92 21.04
CA PRO A 199 29.79 0.85 22.43
C PRO A 199 30.98 1.76 22.76
N THR A 200 31.90 1.97 21.82
CA THR A 200 33.03 2.88 21.94
C THR A 200 33.21 3.66 20.64
N PRO A 201 34.05 4.71 20.58
CA PRO A 201 34.33 5.42 19.34
C PRO A 201 34.97 4.56 18.23
N THR A 202 35.50 3.38 18.56
CA THR A 202 36.21 2.47 17.65
C THR A 202 35.51 1.12 17.53
N THR A 203 34.35 0.91 18.16
CA THR A 203 33.62 -0.35 18.09
C THR A 203 32.16 -0.11 17.81
N PHE A 204 31.59 -0.93 16.92
CA PHE A 204 30.16 -0.95 16.65
C PHE A 204 29.67 -2.36 16.36
N THR A 205 28.35 -2.54 16.43
CA THR A 205 27.68 -3.76 15.99
C THR A 205 26.65 -3.48 14.92
N ALA A 206 26.35 -4.48 14.11
CA ALA A 206 25.25 -4.48 13.15
C ALA A 206 24.52 -5.83 13.17
N THR A 207 23.19 -5.81 13.07
CA THR A 207 22.34 -7.02 13.07
C THR A 207 21.50 -7.16 11.80
N ALA A 208 21.41 -6.09 11.02
CA ALA A 208 20.65 -6.01 9.80
C ALA A 208 21.31 -5.00 8.84
N GLY A 209 20.89 -5.04 7.58
CA GLY A 209 21.05 -3.93 6.65
C GLY A 209 19.68 -3.42 6.21
N PRO A 210 19.66 -2.50 5.23
CA PRO A 210 18.42 -2.02 4.60
C PRO A 210 17.60 -3.12 3.88
N GLN A 211 18.14 -4.34 3.82
CA GLN A 211 17.54 -5.50 3.17
C GLN A 211 16.96 -6.52 4.16
N GLY A 212 17.03 -6.23 5.46
CA GLY A 212 16.65 -7.16 6.51
C GLY A 212 17.83 -7.68 7.32
N THR A 213 17.58 -8.71 8.10
CA THR A 213 18.54 -9.33 9.02
C THR A 213 19.75 -9.88 8.26
N LEU A 214 20.96 -9.72 8.83
CA LEU A 214 22.16 -10.30 8.25
C LEU A 214 22.05 -11.83 8.21
N PRO A 215 22.61 -12.51 7.19
CA PRO A 215 22.65 -13.97 7.16
C PRO A 215 23.30 -14.54 8.41
N SER A 216 22.82 -15.68 8.89
CA SER A 216 23.41 -16.33 10.05
C SER A 216 24.75 -16.96 9.69
N VAL A 217 25.85 -16.37 10.17
CA VAL A 217 27.23 -16.79 9.90
C VAL A 217 28.02 -16.85 11.20
N THR A 218 28.95 -17.80 11.30
CA THR A 218 29.99 -17.82 12.33
C THR A 218 31.35 -17.71 11.63
N ALA A 219 32.00 -16.56 11.78
CA ALA A 219 33.28 -16.28 11.13
C ALA A 219 34.10 -15.21 11.89
N GLY A 220 35.42 -15.23 11.69
CA GLY A 220 36.37 -14.32 12.33
C GLY A 220 36.90 -14.80 13.68
N PRO A 221 37.72 -13.98 14.35
CA PRO A 221 38.07 -12.61 13.97
C PRO A 221 39.05 -12.53 12.78
N PHE A 222 38.88 -11.52 11.94
CA PHE A 222 39.84 -11.14 10.89
C PHE A 222 40.35 -9.72 11.11
N ALA A 223 41.60 -9.45 10.73
CA ALA A 223 42.26 -8.15 10.88
C ALA A 223 42.52 -7.50 9.51
N ALA A 224 41.47 -7.37 8.70
CA ALA A 224 41.54 -6.79 7.36
C ALA A 224 40.20 -6.16 6.96
N GLY A 225 40.24 -5.26 6.00
CA GLY A 225 39.07 -4.59 5.43
C GLY A 225 38.86 -3.16 5.90
N PHE A 226 37.79 -2.56 5.41
CA PHE A 226 37.46 -1.15 5.61
C PHE A 226 35.97 -0.96 5.84
N VAL A 227 35.65 0.07 6.60
CA VAL A 227 34.29 0.60 6.79
C VAL A 227 34.20 1.93 6.07
N LEU A 228 33.14 2.11 5.29
CA LEU A 228 32.84 3.36 4.58
C LEU A 228 31.38 3.75 4.76
N LYS A 229 31.11 5.00 5.15
CA LYS A 229 29.73 5.50 5.28
C LYS A 229 29.01 5.46 3.94
N ALA A 230 27.78 4.96 3.93
CA ALA A 230 26.93 4.84 2.75
C ALA A 230 25.76 5.84 2.85
N ASP A 231 26.02 7.10 2.53
CA ASP A 231 25.03 8.16 2.72
C ASP A 231 23.80 8.04 1.80
N PRO A 232 22.57 7.97 2.34
CA PRO A 232 21.36 7.75 1.55
C PRO A 232 20.90 8.99 0.76
N LEU A 233 21.46 10.18 1.01
CA LEU A 233 21.20 11.39 0.22
C LEU A 233 22.48 11.90 -0.45
N GLY A 234 23.49 11.06 -0.66
CA GLY A 234 24.71 11.45 -1.39
C GLY A 234 25.38 12.68 -0.80
N TYR A 235 25.35 12.77 0.54
CA TYR A 235 25.90 13.89 1.31
C TYR A 235 25.25 15.25 1.06
N ALA A 236 24.04 15.30 0.49
CA ALA A 236 23.25 16.53 0.47
C ALA A 236 22.86 16.92 1.90
N ARG A 237 22.91 18.22 2.24
CA ARG A 237 22.55 18.70 3.58
C ARG A 237 21.06 18.70 3.85
N ASN A 238 20.24 18.95 2.83
CA ASN A 238 18.79 18.93 2.93
C ASN A 238 18.21 18.07 1.80
N GLY A 239 17.12 17.38 2.11
CA GLY A 239 16.35 16.72 1.07
C GLY A 239 15.56 15.53 1.55
N SER A 240 14.96 14.88 0.56
CA SER A 240 14.30 13.60 0.71
C SER A 240 14.67 12.68 -0.43
N SER A 241 14.89 11.41 -0.12
CA SER A 241 15.32 10.40 -1.09
C SER A 241 14.48 9.14 -0.94
N LEU A 242 13.87 8.71 -2.03
CA LEU A 242 13.36 7.36 -2.19
C LEU A 242 14.49 6.50 -2.76
N VAL A 243 14.91 5.50 -2.00
CA VAL A 243 16.06 4.66 -2.31
C VAL A 243 15.60 3.23 -2.55
N PHE A 244 15.61 2.83 -3.81
CA PHE A 244 15.38 1.48 -4.31
C PHE A 244 16.61 0.60 -4.04
N GLU A 245 16.74 0.18 -2.78
CA GLU A 245 17.77 -0.77 -2.34
C GLU A 245 17.19 -2.16 -2.06
N GLY A 246 15.87 -2.27 -1.84
CA GLY A 246 15.11 -3.47 -1.45
C GLY A 246 15.31 -4.72 -2.32
N ALA A 247 15.23 -5.90 -1.71
CA ALA A 247 15.32 -7.20 -2.39
C ALA A 247 13.99 -7.60 -3.06
N THR A 248 12.90 -6.92 -2.70
CA THR A 248 11.56 -7.11 -3.25
C THR A 248 11.11 -5.88 -4.04
N ALA A 249 10.28 -6.06 -5.06
CA ALA A 249 9.77 -4.96 -5.87
C ALA A 249 8.74 -4.06 -5.16
N THR A 250 8.33 -4.42 -3.94
CA THR A 250 7.28 -3.75 -3.13
C THR A 250 7.83 -3.27 -1.78
N SER A 251 9.14 -3.06 -1.65
CA SER A 251 9.72 -2.55 -0.42
C SER A 251 10.94 -1.72 -0.72
N GLU A 252 10.92 -0.47 -0.29
CA GLU A 252 12.10 0.37 -0.35
C GLU A 252 12.23 1.31 0.86
N SER A 253 13.34 2.03 0.89
CA SER A 253 13.67 2.96 1.97
C SER A 253 13.38 4.39 1.55
N TYR A 254 12.74 5.15 2.42
CA TYR A 254 12.57 6.58 2.27
C TYR A 254 13.34 7.32 3.36
N TYR A 255 14.13 8.30 2.96
CA TYR A 255 14.99 9.08 3.86
C TYR A 255 14.66 10.57 3.78
N VAL A 256 14.78 11.25 4.93
CA VAL A 256 14.65 12.70 5.01
C VAL A 256 15.80 13.27 5.84
N ARG A 257 16.36 14.39 5.41
CA ARG A 257 17.42 15.11 6.14
C ARG A 257 17.15 16.62 6.14
N SER A 258 17.51 17.26 7.25
CA SER A 258 17.52 18.72 7.39
C SER A 258 18.88 19.21 7.93
N GLU A 259 19.37 20.31 7.38
CA GLU A 259 20.55 21.08 7.83
C GLU A 259 21.86 20.31 8.04
N GLY A 260 22.02 19.17 7.38
CA GLY A 260 23.20 18.30 7.52
C GLY A 260 23.15 17.37 8.73
N GLY A 261 22.00 17.24 9.39
CA GLY A 261 21.77 16.24 10.43
C GLY A 261 21.74 14.80 9.89
N ASP A 262 21.50 13.84 10.78
CA ASP A 262 21.42 12.43 10.43
C ASP A 262 20.18 12.18 9.53
N ALA A 263 20.30 11.26 8.57
CA ALA A 263 19.18 10.93 7.69
C ALA A 263 18.18 10.02 8.42
N LEU A 264 16.91 10.40 8.41
CA LEU A 264 15.84 9.68 9.08
C LEU A 264 15.20 8.65 8.14
N PRO A 265 15.34 7.33 8.39
CA PRO A 265 14.78 6.28 7.54
C PRO A 265 13.29 6.02 7.78
N SER A 266 12.60 5.44 6.79
CA SER A 266 11.21 4.97 6.84
C SER A 266 10.97 3.84 7.84
N GLY A 267 11.86 2.84 7.87
CA GLY A 267 11.75 1.63 8.67
C GLY A 267 12.31 1.77 10.09
N THR A 268 12.88 0.67 10.60
CA THR A 268 13.45 0.58 11.95
C THR A 268 14.85 1.19 11.99
N ILE A 269 15.05 2.22 12.82
CA ILE A 269 16.30 2.99 12.90
C ILE A 269 17.55 2.10 13.08
N ALA A 270 17.57 1.19 14.06
CA ALA A 270 18.72 0.30 14.30
C ALA A 270 18.62 -1.03 13.55
N GLY A 271 17.89 -1.07 12.43
CA GLY A 271 17.55 -2.32 11.72
C GLY A 271 17.27 -2.10 10.24
N ASN A 272 16.22 -2.77 9.74
CA ASN A 272 15.81 -2.65 8.35
C ASN A 272 15.15 -1.27 8.09
N HIS A 273 15.76 -0.47 7.21
CA HIS A 273 15.23 0.83 6.81
C HIS A 273 14.15 0.74 5.72
N ALA A 274 14.16 -0.34 4.94
CA ALA A 274 13.13 -0.57 3.94
C ALA A 274 11.82 -0.93 4.62
N ALA A 275 10.72 -0.43 4.07
CA ALA A 275 9.39 -0.70 4.54
C ALA A 275 8.49 -1.09 3.36
N ALA A 276 7.40 -1.80 3.63
CA ALA A 276 6.53 -2.30 2.59
C ALA A 276 5.74 -1.17 1.93
N PHE A 277 5.64 -1.23 0.61
CA PHE A 277 4.80 -0.37 -0.20
C PHE A 277 3.63 -1.14 -0.80
N SER A 278 2.53 -0.42 -1.04
CA SER A 278 1.34 -0.95 -1.72
C SER A 278 1.50 -1.05 -3.24
N VAL A 279 2.62 -0.57 -3.80
CA VAL A 279 2.88 -0.49 -5.24
C VAL A 279 4.16 -1.24 -5.58
N SER A 280 4.15 -1.96 -6.70
CA SER A 280 5.31 -2.68 -7.23
C SER A 280 6.10 -1.79 -8.19
N THR A 281 7.41 -2.01 -8.24
CA THR A 281 8.33 -1.43 -9.24
C THR A 281 8.62 -2.37 -10.41
N ALA A 282 8.08 -3.59 -10.41
CA ALA A 282 8.31 -4.55 -11.48
C ALA A 282 7.70 -4.07 -12.81
N ALA A 283 8.54 -3.94 -13.85
CA ALA A 283 8.09 -3.47 -15.15
C ALA A 283 7.14 -4.48 -15.84
N THR A 284 6.09 -3.96 -16.50
CA THR A 284 5.20 -4.75 -17.34
C THR A 284 5.49 -4.43 -18.80
N GLN A 285 5.74 -5.46 -19.61
CA GLN A 285 5.93 -5.29 -21.04
C GLN A 285 4.55 -5.14 -21.71
N LEU A 286 4.35 -4.04 -22.45
CA LEU A 286 3.10 -3.73 -23.12
C LEU A 286 2.90 -4.56 -24.40
N VAL A 287 3.99 -4.87 -25.10
CA VAL A 287 3.98 -5.63 -26.35
C VAL A 287 5.09 -6.67 -26.33
N THR A 288 4.72 -7.96 -26.33
CA THR A 288 5.65 -9.09 -26.37
C THR A 288 5.79 -9.61 -27.80
N ALA A 289 6.47 -8.83 -28.64
CA ALA A 289 6.77 -9.20 -30.03
C ALA A 289 8.26 -8.95 -30.33
N ALA A 290 8.79 -9.61 -31.36
CA ALA A 290 10.20 -9.46 -31.74
C ALA A 290 10.50 -8.00 -32.13
N GLY A 291 11.56 -7.43 -31.53
CA GLY A 291 11.96 -6.04 -31.78
C GLY A 291 11.01 -4.98 -31.19
N ALA A 292 9.98 -5.38 -30.44
CA ALA A 292 9.11 -4.48 -29.70
C ALA A 292 9.66 -4.24 -28.29
N TYR A 293 10.01 -2.98 -28.01
CA TYR A 293 10.54 -2.51 -26.74
C TYR A 293 9.54 -1.52 -26.17
N ALA A 294 8.67 -2.01 -25.29
CA ALA A 294 7.64 -1.18 -24.67
C ALA A 294 7.35 -1.67 -23.27
N PHE A 295 7.84 -0.92 -22.28
CA PHE A 295 7.52 -1.13 -20.87
C PHE A 295 6.57 -0.04 -20.40
N ALA A 296 5.59 -0.41 -19.57
CA ALA A 296 4.77 0.54 -18.83
C ALA A 296 5.44 0.94 -17.50
N PRO A 297 5.16 2.15 -16.98
CA PRO A 297 5.51 2.50 -15.61
C PRO A 297 4.81 1.54 -14.63
N ALA A 298 5.56 1.00 -13.67
CA ALA A 298 5.03 0.07 -12.68
C ALA A 298 4.21 0.79 -11.60
N GLY A 299 4.61 2.03 -11.27
CA GLY A 299 3.88 2.89 -10.35
C GLY A 299 4.25 4.36 -10.50
N LEU A 300 3.34 5.20 -10.01
CA LEU A 300 3.56 6.62 -9.78
C LEU A 300 4.10 6.82 -8.37
N PHE A 301 5.27 7.45 -8.26
CA PHE A 301 5.90 7.79 -6.99
C PHE A 301 5.97 9.30 -6.83
N GLU A 302 5.53 9.82 -5.67
CA GLU A 302 5.46 11.25 -5.39
C GLU A 302 6.18 11.61 -4.09
N ILE A 303 7.05 12.62 -4.20
CA ILE A 303 7.71 13.31 -3.10
C ILE A 303 7.06 14.70 -2.96
N LEU A 304 6.49 14.95 -1.78
CA LEU A 304 5.75 16.18 -1.46
C LEU A 304 6.29 16.85 -0.20
N PRO A 305 7.40 17.59 -0.29
CA PRO A 305 7.86 18.47 0.77
C PRO A 305 7.04 19.75 0.85
N GLN A 306 6.63 20.06 2.07
CA GLN A 306 5.94 21.26 2.47
C GLN A 306 6.65 21.85 3.70
N LEU A 307 6.26 23.06 4.09
CA LEU A 307 6.84 23.75 5.24
C LEU A 307 6.78 22.93 6.54
N GLU A 308 5.65 22.26 6.80
CA GLU A 308 5.39 21.57 8.07
C GLU A 308 5.64 20.06 8.03
N LYS A 309 5.74 19.49 6.82
CA LYS A 309 5.86 18.05 6.62
C LYS A 309 6.48 17.72 5.28
N VAL A 310 7.06 16.55 5.18
CA VAL A 310 7.31 15.90 3.89
C VAL A 310 6.51 14.61 3.83
N THR A 311 5.84 14.39 2.70
CA THR A 311 5.04 13.18 2.46
C THR A 311 5.60 12.45 1.25
N PHE A 312 5.66 11.13 1.35
CA PHE A 312 5.90 10.23 0.24
C PHE A 312 4.63 9.41 -0.02
N THR A 313 4.18 9.42 -1.27
CA THR A 313 2.98 8.69 -1.68
C THR A 313 3.27 7.89 -2.95
N ALA A 314 2.52 6.81 -3.15
CA ALA A 314 2.56 6.08 -4.40
C ALA A 314 1.17 5.53 -4.77
N SER A 315 0.98 5.27 -6.05
CA SER A 315 -0.18 4.55 -6.60
C SER A 315 0.25 3.69 -7.79
N PRO A 316 -0.45 2.59 -8.08
CA PRO A 316 -0.30 1.92 -9.37
C PRO A 316 -0.65 2.91 -10.49
N THR A 317 0.06 2.84 -11.61
CA THR A 317 -0.23 3.68 -12.78
C THR A 317 -1.65 3.36 -13.29
N ASP A 318 -2.37 4.39 -13.76
CA ASP A 318 -3.72 4.30 -14.33
C ASP A 318 -4.76 3.65 -13.40
N SER A 319 -4.61 3.87 -12.09
CA SER A 319 -5.50 3.37 -11.05
C SER A 319 -6.53 4.42 -10.63
N VAL A 320 -7.76 3.98 -10.36
CA VAL A 320 -8.83 4.79 -9.75
C VAL A 320 -8.77 4.79 -8.20
N ALA A 321 -7.83 4.04 -7.62
CA ALA A 321 -7.66 3.92 -6.17
C ALA A 321 -6.96 5.16 -5.60
N ALA A 322 -7.33 5.54 -4.36
CA ALA A 322 -6.71 6.67 -3.68
C ALA A 322 -5.18 6.52 -3.58
N LEU A 323 -4.47 7.65 -3.64
CA LEU A 323 -3.05 7.70 -3.34
C LEU A 323 -2.81 7.16 -1.92
N SER A 324 -2.01 6.11 -1.82
CA SER A 324 -1.58 5.60 -0.53
C SER A 324 -0.47 6.52 -0.01
N ALA A 325 -0.75 7.30 1.04
CA ALA A 325 0.30 8.00 1.75
C ALA A 325 1.14 6.98 2.52
N LEU A 326 2.34 6.71 2.01
CA LEU A 326 3.20 5.64 2.53
C LEU A 326 4.03 6.15 3.71
N PHE A 327 4.54 7.38 3.62
CA PHE A 327 5.26 8.01 4.73
C PHE A 327 4.91 9.48 4.86
N LYS A 328 4.77 9.95 6.11
CA LYS A 328 4.67 11.36 6.46
C LYS A 328 5.68 11.66 7.57
N ARG A 329 6.51 12.67 7.39
CA ARG A 329 7.48 13.13 8.39
C ARG A 329 7.21 14.59 8.73
N THR A 330 7.04 14.87 10.02
CA THR A 330 6.89 16.22 10.59
C THR A 330 8.04 16.58 11.52
N GLN A 331 8.76 15.58 12.07
CA GLN A 331 9.87 15.79 13.00
C GLN A 331 11.15 16.30 12.32
N VAL A 332 11.39 15.87 11.08
CA VAL A 332 12.52 16.29 10.26
C VAL A 332 11.94 16.69 8.92
N VAL A 333 12.05 17.98 8.62
CA VAL A 333 11.60 18.58 7.36
C VAL A 333 12.80 19.31 6.76
N PRO A 334 13.14 19.07 5.48
CA PRO A 334 14.22 19.80 4.81
C PRO A 334 13.98 21.32 4.85
N ASN A 335 15.04 22.12 4.91
CA ASN A 335 14.88 23.57 5.03
C ASN A 335 14.18 24.18 3.80
N PRO A 336 13.00 24.81 3.93
CA PRO A 336 12.24 25.36 2.81
C PRO A 336 12.89 26.59 2.17
N ALA A 337 13.85 27.24 2.84
CA ALA A 337 14.55 28.41 2.34
C ALA A 337 15.72 28.07 1.39
N ARG A 338 15.85 26.80 0.98
CA ARG A 338 16.93 26.32 0.11
C ARG A 338 16.39 25.97 -1.27
N ASP A 339 17.27 26.08 -2.26
CA ASP A 339 17.01 25.58 -3.60
C ASP A 339 17.27 24.07 -3.65
N TYR A 340 16.41 23.37 -4.35
CA TYR A 340 16.46 21.92 -4.53
C TYR A 340 16.56 21.55 -6.00
N LYS A 341 17.27 20.46 -6.30
CA LYS A 341 17.27 19.81 -7.60
C LYS A 341 16.66 18.42 -7.49
N LEU A 342 16.02 18.01 -8.57
CA LEU A 342 15.68 16.61 -8.75
C LEU A 342 16.94 15.86 -9.17
N ARG A 343 17.29 14.81 -8.43
CA ARG A 343 18.48 13.99 -8.66
C ARG A 343 18.11 12.51 -8.70
N PHE A 344 18.72 11.81 -9.65
CA PHE A 344 18.74 10.37 -9.72
C PHE A 344 20.16 9.88 -9.51
N ARG A 345 20.33 8.91 -8.61
CA ARG A 345 21.62 8.24 -8.42
C ARG A 345 21.44 6.75 -8.63
N ALA A 346 22.39 6.15 -9.31
CA ALA A 346 22.49 4.71 -9.46
C ALA A 346 23.86 4.29 -8.96
N LYS A 347 23.94 3.37 -8.00
CA LYS A 347 25.17 3.03 -7.28
C LYS A 347 25.35 1.53 -7.17
N ASN A 348 26.55 1.06 -7.47
CA ASN A 348 27.01 -0.27 -7.08
C ASN A 348 27.91 -0.08 -5.86
N HIS A 349 27.61 -0.77 -4.78
CA HIS A 349 28.44 -0.73 -3.58
C HIS A 349 29.77 -1.46 -3.80
N ARG A 350 30.80 -1.12 -3.02
CA ARG A 350 32.14 -1.75 -3.13
C ARG A 350 32.15 -3.24 -2.77
N SER A 351 31.16 -3.69 -2.02
CA SER A 351 30.94 -5.12 -1.71
C SER A 351 29.78 -5.72 -2.48
N ALA A 352 29.36 -5.12 -3.60
CA ALA A 352 28.43 -5.79 -4.51
C ALA A 352 29.07 -7.08 -5.03
N SER A 353 28.31 -8.18 -5.04
CA SER A 353 28.76 -9.44 -5.63
C SER A 353 28.89 -9.27 -7.14
N ARG A 354 30.05 -9.59 -7.70
CA ARG A 354 30.37 -9.43 -9.12
C ARG A 354 31.17 -10.60 -9.67
N PRO A 355 31.18 -10.81 -10.99
CA PRO A 355 32.13 -11.70 -11.63
C PRO A 355 33.58 -11.42 -11.20
N ALA A 356 34.27 -12.48 -10.79
CA ALA A 356 35.70 -12.48 -10.48
C ALA A 356 36.55 -12.71 -11.74
N GLY A 357 36.01 -13.39 -12.76
CA GLY A 357 36.67 -13.59 -14.03
C GLY A 357 35.91 -14.50 -14.97
N LYS A 358 36.41 -14.63 -16.21
CA LYS A 358 35.86 -15.53 -17.23
C LYS A 358 36.53 -16.88 -17.14
N ILE A 359 35.78 -17.94 -17.37
CA ILE A 359 36.30 -19.31 -17.38
C ILE A 359 36.87 -19.60 -18.77
N VAL A 360 38.18 -19.82 -18.83
CA VAL A 360 38.84 -20.39 -20.01
C VAL A 360 38.53 -21.87 -20.06
N SER A 361 38.79 -22.62 -18.99
CA SER A 361 38.50 -24.05 -18.90
C SER A 361 38.15 -24.51 -17.49
N ALA A 362 37.36 -25.57 -17.42
CA ALA A 362 37.03 -26.32 -16.21
C ALA A 362 37.42 -27.78 -16.41
N VAL A 363 38.29 -28.31 -15.55
CA VAL A 363 38.89 -29.65 -15.70
C VAL A 363 38.77 -30.42 -14.38
N LYS A 364 38.39 -31.69 -14.46
CA LYS A 364 38.42 -32.63 -13.32
C LYS A 364 38.81 -34.03 -13.77
N THR A 365 39.35 -34.83 -12.84
CA THR A 365 39.82 -36.20 -13.10
C THR A 365 39.38 -37.13 -11.97
N GLY A 366 38.40 -37.98 -12.23
CA GLY A 366 37.88 -38.98 -11.28
C GLY A 366 37.32 -38.44 -9.96
N THR A 367 37.03 -37.14 -9.86
CA THR A 367 36.61 -36.47 -8.61
C THR A 367 35.59 -35.37 -8.88
N THR A 368 34.98 -34.82 -7.82
CA THR A 368 34.13 -33.61 -7.89
C THR A 368 34.94 -32.31 -7.87
N THR A 369 36.22 -32.37 -7.51
CA THR A 369 37.12 -31.21 -7.47
C THR A 369 37.45 -30.78 -8.89
N THR A 370 37.02 -29.58 -9.25
CA THR A 370 37.23 -28.97 -10.55
C THR A 370 38.29 -27.88 -10.44
N THR A 371 39.31 -27.95 -11.30
CA THR A 371 40.26 -26.87 -11.54
C THR A 371 39.66 -25.93 -12.56
N ILE A 372 39.43 -24.67 -12.17
CA ILE A 372 38.96 -23.61 -13.05
C ILE A 372 40.15 -22.75 -13.44
N THR A 373 40.34 -22.54 -14.73
CA THR A 373 41.34 -21.61 -15.28
C THR A 373 40.65 -20.34 -15.76
N PHE A 374 41.14 -19.20 -15.29
CA PHE A 374 40.66 -17.86 -15.65
C PHE A 374 41.44 -17.27 -16.83
N ASP A 375 40.85 -16.27 -17.47
CA ASP A 375 41.49 -15.50 -18.53
C ASP A 375 42.39 -14.38 -18.00
N GLN A 376 42.16 -13.93 -16.76
CA GLN A 376 42.92 -12.90 -16.06
C GLN A 376 43.05 -13.25 -14.57
N PRO A 377 43.96 -12.59 -13.82
CA PRO A 377 44.09 -12.80 -12.40
C PRO A 377 42.76 -12.62 -11.64
N HIS A 378 42.42 -13.58 -10.77
CA HIS A 378 41.08 -13.65 -10.16
C HIS A 378 40.93 -12.95 -8.80
N ASP A 379 42.04 -12.64 -8.11
CA ASP A 379 42.08 -12.05 -6.76
C ASP A 379 41.28 -12.78 -5.65
N LEU A 380 40.72 -13.95 -5.94
CA LEU A 380 40.12 -14.89 -4.97
C LEU A 380 41.14 -15.49 -4.01
N THR A 381 40.70 -15.75 -2.79
CA THR A 381 41.47 -16.44 -1.74
C THR A 381 40.77 -17.72 -1.29
N THR A 382 41.51 -18.61 -0.63
CA THR A 382 40.91 -19.81 -0.01
C THR A 382 39.86 -19.40 1.02
N GLY A 383 38.66 -19.98 0.94
CA GLY A 383 37.55 -19.62 1.83
C GLY A 383 36.60 -18.56 1.27
N ASP A 384 36.97 -17.82 0.21
CA ASP A 384 36.01 -16.97 -0.50
C ASP A 384 34.85 -17.82 -1.02
N GLN A 385 33.62 -17.35 -0.82
CA GLN A 385 32.44 -17.98 -1.37
C GLN A 385 32.25 -17.56 -2.81
N ILE A 386 32.07 -18.56 -3.67
CA ILE A 386 31.84 -18.35 -5.09
C ILE A 386 30.63 -19.14 -5.58
N VAL A 387 30.09 -18.68 -6.71
CA VAL A 387 29.16 -19.41 -7.55
C VAL A 387 29.72 -19.46 -8.97
N VAL A 388 29.29 -20.46 -9.74
CA VAL A 388 29.82 -20.74 -11.08
C VAL A 388 28.67 -20.97 -12.04
N TYR A 389 28.66 -20.23 -13.15
CA TYR A 389 27.59 -20.31 -14.15
C TYR A 389 28.16 -20.35 -15.55
N GLY A 390 27.47 -21.02 -16.48
CA GLY A 390 27.73 -20.89 -17.90
C GLY A 390 28.76 -21.86 -18.49
N ILE A 391 29.24 -22.84 -17.73
CA ILE A 391 30.09 -23.90 -18.29
C ILE A 391 29.26 -24.77 -19.22
N ARG A 392 29.67 -24.96 -20.47
CA ARG A 392 28.86 -25.64 -21.50
C ARG A 392 28.31 -27.01 -21.06
N ASP A 393 29.16 -27.89 -20.56
CA ASP A 393 28.78 -29.25 -20.15
C ASP A 393 28.09 -29.24 -18.77
N GLN A 394 26.77 -29.13 -18.81
CA GLN A 394 25.93 -29.13 -17.62
C GLN A 394 25.75 -30.52 -16.96
N THR A 395 26.19 -31.60 -17.61
CA THR A 395 26.12 -32.94 -17.00
C THR A 395 27.25 -33.12 -16.00
N ASN A 396 28.47 -32.77 -16.41
CA ASN A 396 29.64 -32.90 -15.54
C ASN A 396 29.86 -31.64 -14.69
N PHE A 397 29.49 -30.45 -15.18
CA PHE A 397 29.73 -29.16 -14.55
C PHE A 397 28.44 -28.33 -14.43
N ALA A 398 27.42 -28.92 -13.80
CA ALA A 398 26.18 -28.21 -13.49
C ALA A 398 26.45 -26.87 -12.78
N ASN A 399 25.68 -25.83 -13.10
CA ASN A 399 25.81 -24.51 -12.46
C ASN A 399 25.82 -24.63 -10.93
N LEU A 400 26.79 -23.99 -10.29
CA LEU A 400 26.94 -23.95 -8.85
C LEU A 400 26.11 -22.80 -8.30
N THR A 401 24.85 -23.08 -7.95
CA THR A 401 23.90 -22.07 -7.49
C THR A 401 24.04 -21.75 -5.99
N THR A 402 24.63 -22.66 -5.22
CA THR A 402 24.86 -22.50 -3.78
C THR A 402 26.27 -21.97 -3.54
N PRO A 403 26.45 -20.84 -2.82
CA PRO A 403 27.76 -20.30 -2.50
C PRO A 403 28.66 -21.33 -1.84
N THR A 404 29.78 -21.65 -2.49
CA THR A 404 30.73 -22.68 -2.04
C THR A 404 32.11 -22.07 -1.90
N ALA A 405 32.83 -22.45 -0.85
CA ALA A 405 34.18 -21.95 -0.61
C ALA A 405 35.17 -22.42 -1.68
N VAL A 406 36.06 -21.53 -2.11
CA VAL A 406 37.25 -21.89 -2.89
C VAL A 406 38.08 -22.89 -2.06
N ALA A 407 38.33 -24.07 -2.61
CA ALA A 407 39.02 -25.15 -1.91
C ALA A 407 40.53 -24.92 -1.86
N SER A 408 41.13 -24.43 -2.95
CA SER A 408 42.51 -23.95 -2.98
C SER A 408 42.74 -22.95 -4.12
N VAL A 409 43.71 -22.06 -3.92
CA VAL A 409 44.26 -21.20 -4.98
C VAL A 409 45.57 -21.84 -5.43
N VAL A 410 45.64 -22.23 -6.71
CA VAL A 410 46.82 -22.89 -7.31
C VAL A 410 47.83 -21.83 -7.75
N ASP A 411 47.35 -20.82 -8.47
CA ASP A 411 48.11 -19.67 -8.94
C ASP A 411 47.13 -18.51 -9.22
N ALA A 412 47.63 -17.37 -9.73
CA ALA A 412 46.79 -16.19 -9.98
C ALA A 412 45.65 -16.43 -11.00
N LEU A 413 45.74 -17.46 -11.84
CA LEU A 413 44.78 -17.80 -12.89
C LEU A 413 44.01 -19.09 -12.59
N ARG A 414 44.25 -19.76 -11.46
CA ARG A 414 43.68 -21.09 -11.21
C ARG A 414 43.26 -21.31 -9.77
N ILE A 415 42.04 -21.80 -9.62
CA ILE A 415 41.48 -22.26 -8.36
C ILE A 415 41.00 -23.70 -8.46
N THR A 416 40.81 -24.35 -7.31
CA THR A 416 40.02 -25.58 -7.22
C THR A 416 38.76 -25.35 -6.40
N VAL A 417 37.66 -25.99 -6.81
CA VAL A 417 36.36 -25.94 -6.12
C VAL A 417 35.61 -27.26 -6.34
N ALA A 418 34.79 -27.67 -5.37
CA ALA A 418 33.87 -28.78 -5.56
C ALA A 418 32.72 -28.35 -6.48
N LEU A 419 32.53 -29.05 -7.60
CA LEU A 419 31.54 -28.70 -8.63
C LEU A 419 31.02 -29.95 -9.32
N GLY A 420 29.70 -30.10 -9.41
CA GLY A 420 29.04 -31.19 -10.13
C GLY A 420 29.37 -32.59 -9.59
N VAL A 421 29.23 -33.60 -10.45
CA VAL A 421 29.48 -35.01 -10.11
C VAL A 421 30.94 -35.41 -10.33
N ALA A 422 31.33 -36.56 -9.76
CA ALA A 422 32.66 -37.12 -9.95
C ALA A 422 32.81 -37.65 -11.39
N ALA A 423 33.75 -37.07 -12.13
CA ALA A 423 33.98 -37.43 -13.53
C ALA A 423 35.42 -37.12 -13.95
N THR A 424 35.80 -37.58 -15.15
CA THR A 424 36.97 -37.09 -15.88
C THR A 424 36.47 -36.35 -17.10
N ALA A 425 36.55 -35.02 -17.08
CA ALA A 425 35.95 -34.17 -18.11
C ALA A 425 36.68 -32.82 -18.24
N THR A 426 36.54 -32.20 -19.41
CA THR A 426 36.98 -30.82 -19.68
C THR A 426 35.85 -30.08 -20.38
N SER A 427 35.56 -28.86 -19.95
CA SER A 427 34.58 -27.98 -20.59
C SER A 427 35.05 -26.53 -20.55
N TYR A 428 34.42 -25.67 -21.34
CA TYR A 428 34.84 -24.29 -21.57
C TYR A 428 33.69 -23.31 -21.32
N GLY A 429 34.07 -22.04 -21.12
CA GLY A 429 33.16 -20.91 -20.99
C GLY A 429 32.49 -20.79 -19.62
N GLY A 430 31.84 -19.64 -19.43
CA GLY A 430 31.16 -19.27 -18.19
C GLY A 430 31.93 -18.27 -17.34
N THR A 431 31.43 -18.05 -16.13
CA THR A 431 31.95 -17.06 -15.19
C THR A 431 31.94 -17.60 -13.76
N VAL A 432 32.90 -17.14 -12.97
CA VAL A 432 32.90 -17.32 -11.52
C VAL A 432 32.54 -15.98 -10.89
N ILE A 433 31.58 -15.99 -9.96
CA ILE A 433 31.11 -14.79 -9.26
C ILE A 433 31.50 -14.93 -7.79
N ARG A 434 32.18 -13.91 -7.26
CA ARG A 434 32.43 -13.81 -5.81
C ARG A 434 31.12 -13.41 -5.12
N VAL A 435 30.76 -14.15 -4.07
CA VAL A 435 29.57 -13.89 -3.26
C VAL A 435 29.97 -13.16 -1.99
N ASN A 436 29.69 -11.86 -1.95
CA ASN A 436 29.89 -11.02 -0.79
C ASN A 436 28.66 -11.03 0.12
N GLY A 437 28.86 -11.23 1.42
CA GLY A 437 27.78 -11.15 2.41
C GLY A 437 26.72 -12.24 2.26
N GLY A 438 27.05 -13.36 1.60
CA GLY A 438 26.14 -14.50 1.38
C GLY A 438 24.99 -14.26 0.41
N VAL A 439 24.99 -13.14 -0.33
CA VAL A 439 23.91 -12.76 -1.26
C VAL A 439 24.50 -12.34 -2.61
N PHE A 440 23.86 -12.73 -3.71
CA PHE A 440 24.30 -12.38 -5.07
C PHE A 440 23.11 -12.24 -6.02
N ALA A 441 23.30 -11.49 -7.11
CA ALA A 441 22.40 -11.54 -8.26
C ALA A 441 22.78 -12.73 -9.14
N ALA A 442 21.88 -13.69 -9.26
CA ALA A 442 22.11 -14.85 -10.10
C ALA A 442 22.08 -14.46 -11.58
N PRO A 443 23.05 -14.94 -12.40
CA PRO A 443 22.90 -14.96 -13.85
C PRO A 443 21.65 -15.74 -14.26
N ILE A 444 21.26 -15.61 -15.53
CA ILE A 444 20.25 -16.49 -16.12
C ILE A 444 20.76 -17.93 -16.05
N THR A 445 19.88 -18.86 -15.66
CA THR A 445 20.26 -20.26 -15.38
C THR A 445 20.64 -21.02 -16.65
N GLN A 446 20.03 -20.67 -17.77
CA GLN A 446 20.33 -21.24 -19.09
C GLN A 446 21.76 -20.90 -19.51
N VAL A 447 22.42 -21.88 -20.11
CA VAL A 447 23.82 -21.80 -20.51
C VAL A 447 23.93 -21.75 -22.02
N VAL A 448 24.83 -20.90 -22.52
CA VAL A 448 25.13 -20.80 -23.95
C VAL A 448 25.65 -22.15 -24.47
N GLN A 449 25.09 -22.59 -25.60
CA GLN A 449 25.46 -23.80 -26.34
C GLN A 449 25.92 -23.49 -27.77
N SER A 450 25.52 -22.39 -28.37
CA SER A 450 26.18 -21.91 -29.59
C SER A 450 25.89 -20.43 -29.79
N ILE A 451 26.71 -19.80 -30.61
CA ILE A 451 26.49 -18.44 -31.07
C ILE A 451 26.57 -18.36 -32.59
N ALA A 452 25.84 -17.42 -33.16
CA ALA A 452 25.98 -16.99 -34.54
C ALA A 452 25.74 -15.48 -34.61
N ARG A 453 26.48 -14.78 -35.46
CA ARG A 453 26.30 -13.35 -35.71
C ARG A 453 26.02 -13.13 -37.19
N THR A 454 24.96 -12.39 -37.49
CA THR A 454 24.63 -11.99 -38.86
C THR A 454 24.18 -10.53 -38.85
N ALA A 455 24.83 -9.69 -39.66
CA ALA A 455 24.53 -8.25 -39.73
C ALA A 455 24.49 -7.58 -38.34
N ASN A 456 25.49 -7.89 -37.50
CA ASN A 456 25.62 -7.44 -36.10
C ASN A 456 24.51 -7.88 -35.13
N VAL A 457 23.55 -8.69 -35.55
CA VAL A 457 22.58 -9.31 -34.65
C VAL A 457 23.14 -10.65 -34.18
N LEU A 458 23.18 -10.86 -32.87
CA LEU A 458 23.74 -12.06 -32.27
C LEU A 458 22.63 -13.02 -31.88
N THR A 459 22.68 -14.24 -32.39
CA THR A 459 21.82 -15.35 -31.97
C THR A 459 22.60 -16.22 -31.00
N VAL A 460 22.06 -16.39 -29.80
CA VAL A 460 22.61 -17.22 -28.73
C VAL A 460 21.66 -18.39 -28.49
N VAL A 461 22.13 -19.61 -28.70
CA VAL A 461 21.34 -20.81 -28.46
C VAL A 461 21.64 -21.32 -27.05
N GLY A 462 20.61 -21.47 -26.22
CA GLY A 462 20.70 -22.01 -24.86
C GLY A 462 20.57 -23.53 -24.81
N ASN A 463 20.96 -24.13 -23.68
CA ASN A 463 20.74 -25.56 -23.40
C ASN A 463 19.26 -25.93 -23.15
N SER A 464 18.43 -24.93 -22.88
CA SER A 464 16.98 -25.04 -22.74
C SER A 464 16.31 -23.74 -23.16
N ALA A 465 14.98 -23.69 -23.12
CA ALA A 465 14.25 -22.47 -23.44
C ALA A 465 14.61 -21.35 -22.47
N TRP A 466 14.91 -20.15 -22.99
CA TRP A 466 15.25 -18.98 -22.19
C TRP A 466 14.06 -18.55 -21.34
N ALA A 467 14.30 -18.27 -20.05
CA ALA A 467 13.29 -17.82 -19.11
C ALA A 467 13.86 -16.67 -18.27
N GLY A 468 12.98 -15.83 -17.72
CA GLY A 468 13.38 -14.69 -16.88
C GLY A 468 13.94 -13.48 -17.63
N LEU A 469 13.76 -13.42 -18.96
CA LEU A 469 14.13 -12.28 -19.81
C LEU A 469 12.89 -11.73 -20.52
N GLN A 470 12.81 -10.41 -20.63
CA GLN A 470 11.78 -9.71 -21.40
C GLN A 470 12.40 -9.02 -22.62
N HIS A 471 11.64 -8.81 -23.70
CA HIS A 471 12.19 -8.07 -24.84
C HIS A 471 12.41 -6.60 -24.45
N GLY A 472 13.53 -6.02 -24.88
CA GLY A 472 13.98 -4.68 -24.50
C GLY A 472 14.75 -4.62 -23.17
N GLN A 473 14.86 -5.72 -22.42
CA GLN A 473 15.74 -5.79 -21.26
C GLN A 473 17.20 -5.81 -21.68
N TYR A 474 18.09 -5.22 -20.87
CA TYR A 474 19.52 -5.25 -21.16
C TYR A 474 20.22 -6.38 -20.39
N VAL A 475 21.19 -7.02 -21.05
CA VAL A 475 21.97 -8.15 -20.54
C VAL A 475 23.44 -7.98 -20.90
N ASN A 476 24.35 -8.61 -20.15
CA ASN A 476 25.73 -8.79 -20.56
C ASN A 476 25.97 -10.27 -20.90
N LEU A 477 26.59 -10.52 -22.05
CA LEU A 477 27.25 -11.80 -22.29
C LEU A 477 28.63 -11.80 -21.61
N HIS A 478 28.96 -12.89 -20.95
CA HIS A 478 30.23 -13.01 -20.25
C HIS A 478 30.79 -14.42 -20.27
N GLY A 479 32.08 -14.52 -20.58
CA GLY A 479 32.81 -15.77 -20.64
C GLY A 479 32.36 -16.65 -21.81
N VAL A 480 31.96 -16.05 -22.93
CA VAL A 480 31.58 -16.80 -24.13
C VAL A 480 32.83 -17.32 -24.84
N ARG A 481 33.09 -18.62 -24.72
CA ARG A 481 34.30 -19.29 -25.23
C ARG A 481 33.96 -20.42 -26.17
N ASP A 482 34.83 -20.64 -27.16
CA ASP A 482 34.74 -21.78 -28.07
C ASP A 482 34.78 -23.11 -27.31
N ALA A 483 33.88 -24.02 -27.66
CA ALA A 483 33.67 -25.28 -26.94
C ALA A 483 34.78 -26.33 -27.16
N THR A 484 35.72 -26.08 -28.06
CA THR A 484 36.80 -27.03 -28.40
C THR A 484 38.17 -26.52 -27.94
N THR A 485 38.44 -25.24 -28.19
CA THR A 485 39.75 -24.61 -27.98
C THR A 485 39.79 -23.74 -26.73
N GLY A 486 38.65 -23.31 -26.20
CA GLY A 486 38.57 -22.31 -25.13
C GLY A 486 38.93 -20.89 -25.58
N ALA A 487 39.06 -20.65 -26.88
CA ALA A 487 39.33 -19.32 -27.42
C ALA A 487 38.20 -18.33 -27.10
N ASP A 488 38.54 -17.05 -26.95
CA ASP A 488 37.54 -15.99 -26.87
C ASP A 488 36.85 -15.84 -28.23
N LEU A 489 35.51 -15.81 -28.23
CA LEU A 489 34.72 -15.59 -29.44
C LEU A 489 34.49 -14.09 -29.71
N GLY A 490 34.93 -13.20 -28.81
CA GLY A 490 34.89 -11.75 -29.02
C GLY A 490 33.48 -11.17 -28.99
N VAL A 491 32.54 -11.84 -28.32
CA VAL A 491 31.12 -11.43 -28.23
C VAL A 491 30.71 -10.97 -26.84
N ASP A 492 31.59 -11.03 -25.84
CA ASP A 492 31.29 -10.58 -24.48
C ASP A 492 31.04 -9.07 -24.42
N GLY A 493 29.92 -8.66 -23.84
CA GLY A 493 29.55 -7.26 -23.74
C GLY A 493 28.06 -7.05 -23.47
N PRO A 494 27.61 -5.79 -23.36
CA PRO A 494 26.20 -5.44 -23.17
C PRO A 494 25.37 -5.62 -24.45
N TYR A 495 24.14 -6.11 -24.33
CA TYR A 495 23.19 -6.28 -25.41
C TYR A 495 21.76 -5.96 -24.95
N ARG A 496 20.90 -5.58 -25.88
CA ARG A 496 19.45 -5.53 -25.69
C ARG A 496 18.81 -6.82 -26.21
N VAL A 497 17.88 -7.39 -25.45
CA VAL A 497 17.10 -8.56 -25.87
C VAL A 497 16.12 -8.14 -26.95
N ARG A 498 16.34 -8.57 -28.20
CA ARG A 498 15.39 -8.37 -29.30
C ARG A 498 14.20 -9.31 -29.18
N GLU A 499 14.50 -10.59 -28.96
CA GLU A 499 13.51 -11.64 -28.75
C GLU A 499 14.11 -12.85 -28.04
N ALA A 500 13.29 -13.52 -27.21
CA ALA A 500 13.59 -14.81 -26.62
C ALA A 500 12.55 -15.83 -27.11
N ALA A 501 12.97 -16.73 -28.00
CA ALA A 501 12.10 -17.69 -28.67
C ALA A 501 12.61 -19.11 -28.44
N SER A 502 12.01 -19.83 -27.48
CA SER A 502 12.47 -21.15 -27.05
C SER A 502 13.96 -21.08 -26.68
N THR A 503 14.83 -21.89 -27.30
CA THR A 503 16.28 -21.93 -27.05
C THR A 503 17.04 -20.79 -27.71
N ASN A 504 16.42 -19.99 -28.59
CA ASN A 504 17.10 -18.89 -29.27
C ASN A 504 16.88 -17.58 -28.51
N LEU A 505 17.97 -16.93 -28.13
CA LEU A 505 18.00 -15.57 -27.61
C LEU A 505 18.67 -14.69 -28.64
N ILE A 506 17.91 -13.73 -29.19
CA ILE A 506 18.39 -12.83 -30.22
C ILE A 506 18.69 -11.48 -29.59
N LEU A 507 19.90 -10.99 -29.83
CA LEU A 507 20.50 -9.88 -29.13
C LEU A 507 20.95 -8.80 -30.11
N GLU A 508 20.65 -7.56 -29.77
CA GLU A 508 21.15 -6.36 -30.46
C GLU A 508 22.28 -5.71 -29.66
N PRO A 509 23.38 -5.31 -30.32
CA PRO A 509 24.47 -4.62 -29.65
C PRO A 509 24.02 -3.26 -29.12
N ILE A 510 24.44 -2.92 -27.91
CA ILE A 510 24.11 -1.65 -27.25
C ILE A 510 25.30 -1.18 -26.40
N GLY A 511 25.47 0.13 -26.21
CA GLY A 511 26.61 0.65 -25.45
C GLY A 511 27.95 0.18 -26.04
N THR A 512 28.77 -0.49 -25.22
CA THR A 512 30.12 -0.96 -25.59
C THR A 512 30.15 -2.38 -26.18
N ALA A 513 29.01 -2.90 -26.65
CA ALA A 513 28.93 -4.23 -27.25
C ALA A 513 29.95 -4.42 -28.39
N PRO A 514 30.66 -5.56 -28.46
CA PRO A 514 31.49 -5.88 -29.61
C PRO A 514 30.64 -6.01 -30.88
N THR A 515 30.94 -5.22 -31.90
CA THR A 515 30.40 -5.36 -33.26
C THR A 515 31.48 -5.94 -34.18
N GLY A 516 31.10 -6.51 -35.33
CA GLY A 516 32.08 -7.13 -36.21
C GLY A 516 31.50 -8.01 -37.30
N ALA A 517 32.39 -8.74 -37.98
CA ALA A 517 32.04 -9.65 -39.06
C ALA A 517 31.07 -10.76 -38.60
N ASP A 518 30.40 -11.37 -39.58
CA ASP A 518 29.50 -12.48 -39.34
C ASP A 518 30.26 -13.68 -38.72
N ILE A 519 29.61 -14.33 -37.76
CA ILE A 519 30.11 -15.53 -37.08
C ILE A 519 29.18 -16.66 -37.49
N THR A 520 29.71 -17.65 -38.20
CA THR A 520 29.00 -18.90 -38.47
C THR A 520 28.67 -19.62 -37.16
N VAL A 521 27.62 -20.43 -37.13
CA VAL A 521 27.21 -21.16 -35.92
C VAL A 521 28.41 -21.89 -35.30
N THR A 522 28.82 -21.41 -34.13
CA THR A 522 29.99 -21.90 -33.41
C THR A 522 29.56 -22.40 -32.04
N ASN A 523 29.97 -23.61 -31.68
CA ASN A 523 29.67 -24.18 -30.38
C ASN A 523 30.44 -23.42 -29.29
N ALA A 524 29.73 -22.97 -28.26
CA ALA A 524 30.32 -22.18 -27.18
C ALA A 524 29.80 -22.60 -25.80
N GLY A 525 30.51 -22.19 -24.74
CA GLY A 525 29.99 -22.07 -23.38
C GLY A 525 30.02 -20.61 -22.95
N GLY A 526 29.17 -20.19 -22.02
CA GLY A 526 29.07 -18.79 -21.58
C GLY A 526 27.86 -18.52 -20.69
N ALA A 527 27.86 -17.37 -20.03
CA ALA A 527 26.79 -16.92 -19.14
C ALA A 527 26.11 -15.65 -19.67
N VAL A 528 24.82 -15.50 -19.34
CA VAL A 528 24.03 -14.28 -19.59
C VAL A 528 23.73 -13.63 -18.25
N LEU A 529 24.26 -12.43 -18.02
CA LEU A 529 24.01 -11.66 -16.79
C LEU A 529 22.96 -10.59 -17.07
N PRO A 530 21.82 -10.60 -16.36
CA PRO A 530 20.86 -9.50 -16.47
C PRO A 530 21.47 -8.22 -15.92
N ARG A 531 21.29 -7.11 -16.63
CA ARG A 531 21.60 -5.78 -16.12
C ARG A 531 20.39 -5.25 -15.35
N THR A 532 20.67 -4.39 -14.37
CA THR A 532 19.60 -3.72 -13.62
C THR A 532 19.25 -2.43 -14.31
N ASP A 533 18.10 -2.44 -14.97
CA ASP A 533 17.57 -1.33 -15.75
C ASP A 533 16.59 -0.56 -14.86
N PHE A 534 16.94 0.68 -14.53
CA PHE A 534 16.04 1.63 -13.89
C PHE A 534 15.42 2.52 -14.97
N ARG A 535 14.09 2.49 -15.09
CA ARG A 535 13.37 3.20 -16.15
C ARG A 535 12.57 4.34 -15.56
N LEU A 536 12.81 5.54 -16.07
CA LEU A 536 12.04 6.75 -15.81
C LEU A 536 11.14 7.00 -17.02
N HIS A 537 9.84 6.82 -16.84
CA HIS A 537 8.84 6.96 -17.91
C HIS A 537 8.41 8.40 -18.09
N PHE A 538 8.23 9.11 -16.98
CA PHE A 538 7.94 10.53 -16.99
C PHE A 538 8.31 11.14 -15.65
N ILE A 539 8.46 12.46 -15.65
CA ILE A 539 8.66 13.28 -14.46
C ILE A 539 7.79 14.51 -14.56
N ARG A 540 7.21 14.91 -13.43
CA ARG A 540 6.42 16.14 -13.29
C ARG A 540 6.82 16.84 -11.99
N VAL A 541 7.09 18.13 -12.07
CA VAL A 541 7.39 18.99 -10.93
C VAL A 541 6.48 20.20 -10.95
N MET A 542 5.83 20.45 -9.83
CA MET A 542 4.88 21.54 -9.63
C MET A 542 5.20 22.26 -8.34
N GLU A 543 5.41 23.57 -8.41
CA GLU A 543 5.56 24.42 -7.23
C GLU A 543 4.21 25.00 -6.82
N PHE A 544 4.04 25.20 -5.52
CA PHE A 544 2.79 25.75 -4.98
C PHE A 544 3.04 26.51 -3.68
N THR A 545 2.08 27.34 -3.28
CA THR A 545 2.29 28.26 -2.16
C THR A 545 2.05 27.65 -0.79
N ARG A 546 1.01 26.83 -0.61
CA ARG A 546 0.69 26.24 0.70
C ARG A 546 -0.01 24.89 0.63
N LEU A 547 -1.07 24.78 -0.15
CA LEU A 547 -1.87 23.59 -0.34
C LEU A 547 -2.25 23.48 -1.82
N ILE A 548 -2.11 22.28 -2.40
CA ILE A 548 -2.74 21.95 -3.67
C ILE A 548 -3.97 21.11 -3.36
N THR A 549 -5.11 21.53 -3.91
CA THR A 549 -6.29 20.67 -4.02
C THR A 549 -6.87 20.94 -5.39
N GLU A 550 -6.97 19.90 -6.18
CA GLU A 550 -7.63 19.93 -7.46
C GLU A 550 -8.92 19.13 -7.30
N SER A 551 -10.07 19.75 -7.59
CA SER A 551 -11.35 19.07 -7.60
C SER A 551 -11.86 19.07 -9.04
N ILE A 552 -11.65 17.96 -9.76
CA ILE A 552 -12.11 17.79 -11.14
C ILE A 552 -13.32 16.85 -11.15
N GLY A 553 -14.49 17.29 -10.67
CA GLY A 553 -15.71 16.49 -10.86
C GLY A 553 -16.82 16.68 -9.83
N GLY A 554 -18.06 16.52 -10.31
CA GLY A 554 -19.29 16.46 -9.51
C GLY A 554 -19.71 15.02 -9.15
N PHE A 555 -20.90 14.89 -8.55
CA PHE A 555 -21.44 13.77 -7.75
C PHE A 555 -21.48 12.32 -8.31
N ALA A 556 -20.69 11.93 -9.32
CA ALA A 556 -20.82 10.58 -9.92
C ALA A 556 -19.53 9.92 -10.47
N ARG A 557 -18.32 10.36 -10.09
CA ARG A 557 -17.07 9.66 -10.48
C ARG A 557 -16.57 8.78 -9.33
N GLY A 558 -16.32 7.50 -9.63
CA GLY A 558 -15.73 6.54 -8.68
C GLY A 558 -14.20 6.62 -8.59
N ASP A 559 -13.59 7.61 -9.24
CA ASP A 559 -12.14 7.85 -9.17
C ASP A 559 -11.80 8.56 -7.86
N GLN A 560 -11.09 7.86 -6.98
CA GLN A 560 -10.68 8.40 -5.69
C GLN A 560 -9.49 9.36 -5.80
N MET A 561 -8.73 9.35 -6.90
CA MET A 561 -7.61 10.27 -7.11
C MET A 561 -8.07 11.70 -7.41
N ASP A 562 -9.21 11.84 -8.11
CA ASP A 562 -9.83 13.13 -8.45
C ASP A 562 -10.72 13.68 -7.32
N ALA A 563 -10.89 12.92 -6.24
CA ALA A 563 -11.71 13.30 -5.11
C ALA A 563 -11.03 14.37 -4.25
N ALA A 564 -11.81 15.34 -3.77
CA ALA A 564 -11.33 16.25 -2.74
C ALA A 564 -10.95 15.45 -1.48
N PRO A 565 -9.78 15.70 -0.87
CA PRO A 565 -9.34 14.98 0.31
C PRO A 565 -10.21 15.36 1.51
N VAL A 566 -11.25 14.57 1.76
CA VAL A 566 -12.13 14.71 2.93
C VAL A 566 -11.78 13.62 3.92
N LEU A 567 -11.44 14.00 5.15
CA LEU A 567 -11.35 13.03 6.25
C LEU A 567 -12.77 12.63 6.66
N VAL A 568 -13.20 11.44 6.23
CA VAL A 568 -14.45 10.85 6.71
C VAL A 568 -14.13 10.12 8.01
N THR A 569 -14.26 10.82 9.14
CA THR A 569 -13.89 10.30 10.48
C THR A 569 -14.69 9.06 10.88
N ASN A 570 -15.83 8.80 10.24
CA ASN A 570 -16.59 7.56 10.30
C ASN A 570 -17.17 7.32 8.92
N ALA A 571 -16.69 6.31 8.18
CA ALA A 571 -17.32 5.92 6.93
C ALA A 571 -18.83 5.77 7.19
N VAL A 572 -19.65 6.58 6.51
CA VAL A 572 -21.09 6.36 6.46
C VAL A 572 -21.26 5.10 5.61
N SER A 573 -21.09 3.94 6.24
CA SER A 573 -21.77 2.74 5.75
C SER A 573 -23.23 3.15 5.66
N ALA A 574 -23.85 2.91 4.51
CA ALA A 574 -25.27 3.11 4.30
C ALA A 574 -26.01 2.76 5.60
N VAL A 575 -26.77 3.70 6.15
CA VAL A 575 -27.62 3.43 7.31
C VAL A 575 -28.72 2.49 6.81
N THR A 576 -28.40 1.20 6.75
CA THR A 576 -29.40 0.14 6.66
C THR A 576 -30.06 0.11 8.03
N VAL A 577 -31.21 0.78 8.17
CA VAL A 577 -32.05 0.59 9.34
C VAL A 577 -32.66 -0.81 9.24
N THR A 578 -31.93 -1.80 9.74
CA THR A 578 -32.41 -3.18 9.84
C THR A 578 -33.10 -3.36 11.18
N GLY A 579 -34.43 -3.52 11.18
CA GLY A 579 -35.23 -3.81 12.37
C GLY A 579 -35.03 -5.24 12.87
N GLY A 580 -33.82 -5.56 13.35
CA GLY A 580 -33.41 -6.92 13.72
C GLY A 580 -33.74 -7.36 15.15
N ILE A 581 -34.28 -6.47 15.99
CA ILE A 581 -34.62 -6.77 17.39
C ILE A 581 -36.07 -7.28 17.44
N ALA A 582 -36.28 -8.46 18.01
CA ALA A 582 -37.60 -9.01 18.23
C ALA A 582 -38.40 -8.13 19.21
N GLN A 583 -39.72 -8.12 19.06
CA GLN A 583 -40.60 -7.55 20.08
C GLN A 583 -40.45 -8.36 21.38
N ASP A 584 -40.58 -7.70 22.54
CA ASP A 584 -40.34 -8.31 23.86
C ASP A 584 -38.87 -8.67 24.14
N ALA A 585 -37.94 -7.99 23.45
CA ALA A 585 -36.51 -8.04 23.76
C ALA A 585 -36.02 -6.69 24.29
N ALA A 586 -35.06 -6.74 25.21
CA ALA A 586 -34.40 -5.57 25.77
C ALA A 586 -33.70 -4.76 24.67
N ALA A 587 -34.03 -3.47 24.55
CA ALA A 587 -33.45 -2.58 23.54
C ALA A 587 -32.83 -1.34 24.20
N GLY A 588 -31.53 -1.13 23.99
CA GLY A 588 -30.83 0.07 24.49
C GLY A 588 -31.20 1.36 23.76
N ASN A 589 -31.47 1.28 22.45
CA ASN A 589 -31.92 2.39 21.59
C ASN A 589 -32.95 1.85 20.57
N PRO A 590 -34.25 1.84 20.89
CA PRO A 590 -35.26 1.22 20.05
C PRO A 590 -35.54 2.04 18.78
N VAL A 591 -35.22 1.50 17.61
CA VAL A 591 -35.75 1.99 16.32
C VAL A 591 -36.53 0.85 15.67
N GLY A 592 -37.80 0.71 16.06
CA GLY A 592 -38.75 -0.16 15.38
C GLY A 592 -39.43 0.61 14.24
N ILE A 593 -39.16 0.23 12.99
CA ILE A 593 -39.84 0.84 11.83
C ILE A 593 -41.01 -0.07 11.42
N GLY A 594 -42.22 0.47 11.48
CA GLY A 594 -43.44 -0.17 10.98
C GLY A 594 -44.42 -0.65 12.06
N ALA A 595 -45.64 -0.98 11.64
CA ALA A 595 -46.68 -1.53 12.50
C ALA A 595 -46.88 -3.03 12.24
N ARG A 596 -47.12 -3.82 13.30
CA ARG A 596 -47.43 -5.25 13.20
C ARG A 596 -48.94 -5.45 13.06
N ALA A 597 -49.36 -6.15 12.01
CA ALA A 597 -50.75 -6.58 11.86
C ALA A 597 -51.11 -7.60 12.96
N ALA A 598 -52.25 -7.40 13.62
CA ALA A 598 -52.74 -8.28 14.68
C ALA A 598 -54.25 -8.52 14.58
N ASN A 599 -54.68 -9.74 14.93
CA ASN A 599 -56.08 -10.16 15.06
C ASN A 599 -56.46 -10.52 16.51
N ALA A 600 -55.54 -10.33 17.46
CA ALA A 600 -55.73 -10.49 18.88
C ALA A 600 -54.89 -9.45 19.63
N ASN A 601 -55.29 -9.10 20.85
CA ASN A 601 -54.48 -8.22 21.69
C ASN A 601 -53.13 -8.87 22.00
N GLN A 602 -52.09 -8.05 21.96
CA GLN A 602 -50.75 -8.51 22.28
C GLN A 602 -50.61 -8.81 23.77
N ALA A 603 -49.84 -9.85 24.11
CA ALA A 603 -49.45 -10.13 25.48
C ALA A 603 -48.62 -8.97 26.05
N ALA A 604 -48.69 -8.80 27.38
CA ALA A 604 -47.83 -7.85 28.07
C ALA A 604 -46.35 -8.20 27.88
N MET A 605 -45.48 -7.19 27.79
CA MET A 605 -44.03 -7.40 27.73
C MET A 605 -43.53 -8.06 29.01
N SER A 606 -42.51 -8.89 28.87
CA SER A 606 -41.95 -9.75 29.91
C SER A 606 -41.12 -8.98 30.93
N ALA A 607 -40.53 -7.84 30.53
CA ALA A 607 -39.73 -6.99 31.42
C ALA A 607 -39.86 -5.48 31.12
N THR A 608 -39.41 -4.66 32.08
CA THR A 608 -39.29 -3.22 31.92
C THR A 608 -38.13 -2.90 30.98
N GLY A 609 -38.37 -2.07 29.96
CA GLY A 609 -37.34 -1.67 28.98
C GLY A 609 -37.37 -2.44 27.66
N ASP A 610 -38.35 -3.33 27.49
CA ASP A 610 -38.55 -4.08 26.25
C ASP A 610 -39.16 -3.20 25.14
N LEU A 611 -38.79 -3.52 23.91
CA LEU A 611 -39.31 -2.85 22.71
C LEU A 611 -40.80 -3.17 22.48
N VAL A 612 -41.62 -2.13 22.33
CA VAL A 612 -43.03 -2.23 21.93
C VAL A 612 -43.20 -1.70 20.50
N HIS A 613 -43.83 -2.50 19.62
CA HIS A 613 -44.12 -2.09 18.25
C HIS A 613 -45.46 -1.36 18.13
N LEU A 614 -45.59 -0.52 17.10
CA LEU A 614 -46.90 -0.03 16.65
C LEU A 614 -47.76 -1.22 16.20
N MET A 615 -49.06 -1.17 16.46
CA MET A 615 -50.01 -2.22 16.05
C MET A 615 -50.92 -1.70 14.93
N ALA A 616 -51.20 -2.56 13.96
CA ALA A 616 -52.19 -2.33 12.90
C ALA A 616 -53.20 -3.48 12.86
N THR A 617 -54.38 -3.22 12.33
CA THR A 617 -55.36 -4.26 12.02
C THR A 617 -54.83 -5.15 10.88
N MET A 618 -55.47 -6.29 10.65
CA MET A 618 -55.13 -7.20 9.54
C MET A 618 -55.25 -6.56 8.14
N ILE A 619 -55.93 -5.40 8.03
CA ILE A 619 -56.04 -4.62 6.80
C ILE A 619 -55.04 -3.44 6.73
N GLY A 620 -54.10 -3.36 7.68
CA GLY A 620 -53.05 -2.34 7.71
C GLY A 620 -53.47 -1.00 8.31
N ALA A 621 -54.67 -0.89 8.92
CA ALA A 621 -55.08 0.33 9.59
C ALA A 621 -54.40 0.42 10.97
N LEU A 622 -53.71 1.53 11.25
CA LEU A 622 -53.04 1.74 12.54
C LEU A 622 -54.07 1.77 13.68
N VAL A 623 -53.82 0.99 14.74
CA VAL A 623 -54.69 0.97 15.93
C VAL A 623 -54.31 2.16 16.83
N GLN A 624 -55.13 3.22 16.80
CA GLN A 624 -55.01 4.37 17.71
C GLN A 624 -56.00 4.31 18.89
N LYS A 625 -56.75 3.22 18.99
CA LYS A 625 -57.76 3.05 20.03
C LYS A 625 -57.09 2.80 21.40
N PRO A 626 -57.57 3.44 22.48
CA PRO A 626 -57.11 3.12 23.83
C PRO A 626 -57.38 1.66 24.20
N TYR A 627 -56.39 1.03 24.85
CA TYR A 627 -56.48 -0.22 25.60
C TYR A 627 -56.63 -1.54 24.83
N SER A 628 -57.15 -1.56 23.61
CA SER A 628 -57.34 -2.81 22.84
C SER A 628 -57.53 -2.58 21.33
N ILE A 629 -57.34 -3.64 20.54
CA ILE A 629 -57.76 -3.68 19.14
C ILE A 629 -59.29 -3.80 19.03
N PRO A 630 -59.92 -3.29 17.96
CA PRO A 630 -61.38 -3.40 17.76
C PRO A 630 -61.92 -4.83 17.83
N GLU A 631 -61.15 -5.82 17.37
CA GLU A 631 -61.52 -7.24 17.36
C GLU A 631 -61.67 -7.84 18.77
N ALA A 632 -61.16 -7.17 19.81
CA ALA A 632 -61.28 -7.59 21.21
C ALA A 632 -62.46 -6.96 21.95
N ASP A 633 -63.25 -6.13 21.27
CA ASP A 633 -64.46 -5.51 21.83
C ASP A 633 -65.59 -6.52 22.01
N TRP A 634 -66.37 -6.30 23.05
CA TRP A 634 -67.63 -6.99 23.27
C TRP A 634 -68.71 -5.97 23.59
N SER A 635 -69.93 -6.30 23.19
CA SER A 635 -71.13 -5.56 23.57
C SER A 635 -72.20 -6.55 24.01
N TYR A 636 -73.04 -6.08 24.91
CA TYR A 636 -74.17 -6.82 25.43
C TYR A 636 -75.42 -5.97 25.30
N THR A 637 -76.48 -6.57 24.77
CA THR A 637 -77.83 -6.00 24.77
C THR A 637 -78.79 -7.16 24.90
N GLY A 638 -79.49 -7.24 26.04
CA GLY A 638 -80.38 -8.35 26.37
C GLY A 638 -81.81 -7.90 26.63
N ALA A 639 -82.69 -8.90 26.84
CA ALA A 639 -84.02 -8.65 27.37
C ALA A 639 -83.95 -8.06 28.79
N ALA A 640 -85.06 -7.47 29.25
CA ALA A 640 -85.09 -6.90 30.58
C ALA A 640 -84.85 -7.95 31.68
N VAL A 641 -84.00 -7.60 32.63
CA VAL A 641 -83.68 -8.43 33.79
C VAL A 641 -84.81 -8.28 34.81
N THR A 642 -85.55 -9.37 35.02
CA THR A 642 -86.77 -9.39 35.85
C THR A 642 -86.65 -10.17 37.15
N THR A 643 -85.52 -10.82 37.38
CA THR A 643 -85.25 -11.66 38.54
C THR A 643 -83.95 -11.26 39.22
N THR A 644 -83.67 -11.85 40.38
CA THR A 644 -82.41 -11.66 41.13
C THR A 644 -81.27 -12.55 40.64
N THR A 645 -81.49 -13.32 39.57
CA THR A 645 -80.49 -14.19 38.98
C THR A 645 -79.46 -13.39 38.17
N ASP A 646 -78.21 -13.80 38.25
CA ASP A 646 -77.12 -13.18 37.50
C ASP A 646 -77.31 -13.37 35.99
N VAL A 647 -77.28 -12.26 35.27
CA VAL A 647 -77.25 -12.18 33.82
C VAL A 647 -75.82 -11.94 33.38
N VAL A 648 -75.29 -12.83 32.55
CA VAL A 648 -73.91 -12.75 32.06
C VAL A 648 -73.83 -11.67 30.97
N LEU A 649 -73.19 -10.53 31.29
CA LEU A 649 -72.92 -9.46 30.32
C LEU A 649 -71.80 -9.88 29.36
N ALA A 650 -70.76 -10.54 29.87
CA ALA A 650 -69.70 -11.12 29.07
C ALA A 650 -69.22 -12.42 29.71
N THR A 651 -69.10 -13.49 28.91
CA THR A 651 -68.66 -14.81 29.38
C THR A 651 -67.19 -14.78 29.85
N THR A 652 -66.76 -15.82 30.57
CA THR A 652 -65.37 -15.96 31.00
C THR A 652 -64.39 -15.82 29.82
N ALA A 653 -63.27 -15.13 30.05
CA ALA A 653 -62.35 -14.72 29.00
C ALA A 653 -61.15 -15.68 28.76
N GLY A 654 -61.02 -16.75 29.55
CA GLY A 654 -59.87 -17.66 29.53
C GLY A 654 -58.79 -17.28 30.55
N ALA A 655 -57.78 -18.15 30.71
CA ALA A 655 -56.71 -17.98 31.70
C ALA A 655 -55.89 -16.71 31.42
N GLY A 656 -55.67 -15.88 32.45
CA GLY A 656 -54.86 -14.66 32.35
C GLY A 656 -55.50 -13.50 31.59
N ILE A 657 -56.78 -13.61 31.21
CA ILE A 657 -57.52 -12.56 30.48
C ILE A 657 -58.71 -12.10 31.32
N ARG A 658 -59.01 -10.80 31.27
CA ARG A 658 -60.06 -10.11 32.02
C ARG A 658 -61.08 -9.46 31.08
N ARG A 659 -62.27 -9.19 31.61
CA ARG A 659 -63.28 -8.35 30.97
C ARG A 659 -63.23 -6.95 31.57
N TYR A 660 -63.15 -5.95 30.70
CA TYR A 660 -63.15 -4.53 31.09
C TYR A 660 -64.45 -3.88 30.61
N LEU A 661 -65.28 -3.40 31.53
CA LEU A 661 -66.53 -2.68 31.26
C LEU A 661 -66.23 -1.18 31.17
N THR A 662 -66.54 -0.58 30.02
CA THR A 662 -66.25 0.83 29.72
C THR A 662 -67.47 1.72 29.87
N ALA A 663 -68.66 1.20 29.55
CA ALA A 663 -69.91 1.90 29.78
C ALA A 663 -71.07 0.91 29.95
N ILE A 664 -72.07 1.34 30.72
CA ILE A 664 -73.32 0.61 30.94
C ILE A 664 -74.49 1.60 30.88
N GLN A 665 -75.53 1.22 30.16
CA GLN A 665 -76.79 1.95 30.10
C GLN A 665 -77.88 1.12 30.76
N ILE A 666 -78.62 1.70 31.70
CA ILE A 666 -79.67 1.00 32.45
C ILE A 666 -80.99 1.78 32.44
N LYS A 667 -82.11 1.06 32.36
CA LYS A 667 -83.44 1.66 32.50
C LYS A 667 -84.38 0.71 33.24
N ASN A 668 -84.84 1.13 34.42
CA ASN A 668 -85.86 0.42 35.17
C ASN A 668 -87.26 0.89 34.73
N THR A 669 -88.03 -0.02 34.15
CA THR A 669 -89.41 0.22 33.72
C THR A 669 -90.44 -0.26 34.76
N ASN A 670 -89.98 -0.85 35.85
CA ASN A 670 -90.85 -1.32 36.92
C ASN A 670 -91.32 -0.17 37.83
N ALA A 671 -92.50 -0.32 38.42
CA ALA A 671 -93.03 0.58 39.43
C ALA A 671 -92.25 0.52 40.78
N THR A 672 -91.35 -0.44 40.94
CA THR A 672 -90.50 -0.61 42.14
C THR A 672 -89.05 -0.26 41.82
N ALA A 673 -88.41 0.52 42.70
CA ALA A 673 -86.97 0.79 42.60
C ALA A 673 -86.17 -0.48 42.93
N THR A 674 -85.05 -0.68 42.26
CA THR A 674 -84.17 -1.83 42.51
C THR A 674 -82.72 -1.39 42.61
N GLU A 675 -81.97 -1.99 43.53
CA GLU A 675 -80.51 -1.93 43.45
C GLU A 675 -80.08 -2.83 42.27
N VAL A 676 -79.19 -2.30 41.43
CA VAL A 676 -78.54 -3.05 40.36
C VAL A 676 -77.07 -3.20 40.70
N VAL A 677 -76.52 -4.38 40.43
CA VAL A 677 -75.13 -4.69 40.71
C VAL A 677 -74.45 -5.26 39.48
N VAL A 678 -73.20 -4.87 39.29
CA VAL A 678 -72.26 -5.52 38.38
C VAL A 678 -71.31 -6.35 39.22
N LYS A 679 -71.08 -7.59 38.81
CA LYS A 679 -70.29 -8.57 39.54
C LYS A 679 -69.12 -9.10 38.69
N ASP A 680 -68.00 -9.28 39.38
CA ASP A 680 -66.87 -10.09 38.95
C ASP A 680 -67.10 -11.54 39.42
N GLY A 681 -67.54 -12.41 38.52
CA GLY A 681 -68.11 -13.70 38.89
C GLY A 681 -69.29 -13.49 39.83
N SER A 682 -69.14 -13.87 41.10
CA SER A 682 -70.15 -13.67 42.14
C SER A 682 -69.96 -12.40 42.99
N THR A 683 -68.81 -11.72 42.87
CA THR A 683 -68.43 -10.60 43.75
C THR A 683 -68.89 -9.26 43.18
N VAL A 684 -69.64 -8.46 43.94
CA VAL A 684 -70.11 -7.13 43.48
C VAL A 684 -68.94 -6.15 43.38
N ILE A 685 -68.71 -5.61 42.18
CA ILE A 685 -67.65 -4.63 41.89
C ILE A 685 -68.20 -3.23 41.63
N TRP A 686 -69.49 -3.11 41.30
CA TRP A 686 -70.18 -1.83 41.17
C TRP A 686 -71.67 -1.99 41.48
N ARG A 687 -72.28 -0.94 42.00
CA ARG A 687 -73.70 -0.93 42.38
C ARG A 687 -74.29 0.45 42.20
N LEU A 688 -75.58 0.49 41.90
CA LEU A 688 -76.36 1.71 41.80
C LEU A 688 -77.82 1.41 42.15
N LEU A 689 -78.52 2.38 42.75
CA LEU A 689 -79.96 2.28 42.93
C LEU A 689 -80.66 2.80 41.66
N ALA A 690 -81.35 1.93 40.93
CA ALA A 690 -82.17 2.30 39.79
C ALA A 690 -83.58 2.70 40.26
N PRO A 691 -84.01 3.97 40.09
CA PRO A 691 -85.32 4.44 40.52
C PRO A 691 -86.48 3.68 39.86
N ALA A 692 -87.67 3.74 40.46
CA ALA A 692 -88.89 3.23 39.81
C ALA A 692 -89.28 4.10 38.61
N ASN A 693 -89.89 3.50 37.59
CA ASN A 693 -90.47 4.17 36.42
C ASN A 693 -89.53 5.21 35.76
N MET A 694 -88.30 4.81 35.44
CA MET A 694 -87.34 5.71 34.81
C MET A 694 -87.87 6.17 33.44
N ALA A 695 -88.16 7.46 33.30
CA ALA A 695 -88.59 8.05 32.02
C ALA A 695 -87.45 7.99 30.98
N ILE A 696 -86.24 8.33 31.42
CA ILE A 696 -84.99 8.31 30.65
C ILE A 696 -84.04 7.31 31.34
N GLY A 697 -83.36 6.47 30.56
CA GLY A 697 -82.34 5.56 31.09
C GLY A 697 -81.09 6.31 31.53
N ASP A 698 -80.35 5.76 32.48
CA ASP A 698 -79.06 6.29 32.90
C ASP A 698 -77.94 5.68 32.05
N ALA A 699 -76.93 6.48 31.73
CA ALA A 699 -75.78 6.07 30.94
C ALA A 699 -74.50 6.38 31.71
N ILE A 700 -73.89 5.34 32.26
CA ILE A 700 -72.70 5.43 33.10
C ILE A 700 -71.49 5.08 32.24
N VAL A 701 -70.54 6.01 32.15
CA VAL A 701 -69.23 5.80 31.53
C VAL A 701 -68.20 5.66 32.64
N PHE A 702 -67.30 4.69 32.50
CA PHE A 702 -66.21 4.44 33.44
C PHE A 702 -64.89 4.95 32.83
N PRO A 703 -64.37 6.13 33.25
CA PRO A 703 -63.11 6.66 32.72
C PRO A 703 -61.92 5.72 32.97
N SER A 704 -61.94 5.04 34.11
CA SER A 704 -61.12 3.84 34.38
C SER A 704 -62.05 2.64 34.32
N PRO A 705 -61.93 1.75 33.31
CA PRO A 705 -62.85 0.64 33.13
C PRO A 705 -62.91 -0.28 34.36
N LEU A 706 -64.11 -0.73 34.71
CA LEU A 706 -64.27 -1.76 35.74
C LEU A 706 -63.75 -3.08 35.20
N LYS A 707 -62.95 -3.79 35.97
CA LYS A 707 -62.30 -5.04 35.53
C LYS A 707 -62.72 -6.24 36.36
N THR A 708 -62.87 -7.38 35.70
CA THR A 708 -63.01 -8.67 36.38
C THR A 708 -61.65 -9.19 36.85
N SER A 709 -61.67 -10.17 37.75
CA SER A 709 -60.58 -11.09 37.97
C SER A 709 -60.31 -11.88 36.68
N ALA A 710 -59.10 -12.44 36.56
CA ALA A 710 -58.75 -13.23 35.39
C ALA A 710 -59.66 -14.46 35.29
N ASN A 711 -60.13 -14.78 34.08
CA ASN A 711 -61.05 -15.87 33.77
C ASN A 711 -62.41 -15.82 34.50
N ALA A 712 -62.84 -14.66 34.99
CA ALA A 712 -64.17 -14.49 35.57
C ALA A 712 -65.16 -13.89 34.55
N ALA A 713 -66.44 -14.28 34.67
CA ALA A 713 -67.51 -13.70 33.88
C ALA A 713 -67.93 -12.34 34.47
N LEU A 714 -68.30 -11.40 33.61
CA LEU A 714 -68.87 -10.14 34.05
C LEU A 714 -70.39 -10.29 34.09
N ASN A 715 -70.95 -10.18 35.29
CA ASN A 715 -72.37 -10.44 35.52
C ASN A 715 -73.10 -9.18 35.97
N PHE A 716 -74.41 -9.15 35.74
CA PHE A 716 -75.32 -8.10 36.17
C PHE A 716 -76.54 -8.71 36.85
N ALA A 717 -77.00 -8.13 37.95
CA ALA A 717 -78.23 -8.57 38.59
C ALA A 717 -79.01 -7.40 39.21
N CYS A 718 -80.32 -7.57 39.29
CA CYS A 718 -81.17 -6.77 40.15
C CYS A 718 -81.26 -7.43 41.53
N ILE A 719 -81.26 -6.66 42.61
CA ILE A 719 -81.35 -7.21 43.97
C ILE A 719 -82.80 -7.37 44.43
N THR A 720 -83.74 -6.65 43.82
CA THR A 720 -85.17 -6.73 44.15
C THR A 720 -85.87 -7.79 43.28
N THR A 721 -86.58 -8.73 43.92
CA THR A 721 -87.43 -9.71 43.22
C THR A 721 -88.57 -9.01 42.49
N GLY A 722 -88.73 -9.28 41.18
CA GLY A 722 -89.78 -8.69 40.35
C GLY A 722 -89.42 -7.33 39.74
N ALA A 723 -88.13 -6.96 39.67
CA ALA A 723 -87.64 -5.80 38.92
C ALA A 723 -87.92 -5.90 37.41
N ASN A 724 -87.68 -4.84 36.63
CA ASN A 724 -87.72 -4.89 35.17
C ASN A 724 -86.72 -3.86 34.60
N VAL A 725 -85.46 -4.29 34.47
CA VAL A 725 -84.34 -3.42 34.10
C VAL A 725 -83.76 -3.83 32.75
N TYR A 726 -83.82 -2.92 31.77
CA TYR A 726 -83.06 -3.05 30.54
C TYR A 726 -81.62 -2.65 30.79
N VAL A 727 -80.67 -3.46 30.29
CA VAL A 727 -79.24 -3.19 30.39
C VAL A 727 -78.56 -3.39 29.04
N ALA A 728 -77.82 -2.36 28.63
CA ALA A 728 -76.85 -2.43 27.55
C ALA A 728 -75.46 -2.16 28.15
N ALA A 729 -74.45 -2.89 27.70
CA ALA A 729 -73.10 -2.78 28.23
C ALA A 729 -72.07 -2.96 27.11
N GLN A 730 -70.95 -2.28 27.23
CA GLN A 730 -69.87 -2.33 26.24
C GLN A 730 -68.50 -2.30 26.90
N GLY A 731 -67.58 -3.05 26.32
CA GLY A 731 -66.27 -3.24 26.89
C GLY A 731 -65.30 -3.92 25.95
N TYR A 732 -64.13 -4.27 26.50
CA TYR A 732 -63.10 -4.97 25.76
C TYR A 732 -62.49 -6.10 26.57
N THR A 733 -61.71 -6.93 25.89
CA THR A 733 -61.05 -8.11 26.44
C THR A 733 -59.55 -7.91 26.41
N ALA A 734 -58.88 -7.94 27.56
CA ALA A 734 -57.42 -7.74 27.64
C ALA A 734 -56.85 -8.51 28.84
N PRO A 735 -55.52 -8.72 28.90
CA PRO A 735 -54.85 -9.31 30.07
C PRO A 735 -55.19 -8.63 31.42
#